data_AF-G9NCN6-F1
#
_entry.id   AF-G9NCN6-F1
#
_cell.length_a   1.000
_cell.length_b   1.000
_cell.length_c   1.000
_cell.angle_alpha   90.00
_cell.angle_beta   90.00
_cell.angle_gamma   90.00
#
_symmetry.space_group_name_H-M   'P 1'
#
loop_
_entity.id
_entity.type
_entity.pdbx_description
1 polymer ?
#
loop_
_entity_poly.entity_id
_entity_poly.type
_entity_poly.pdbx_seq_one_letter_code
_entity_poly.pdbx_strand_id
1 'polypeptide(L)'
;MSSFADEVEYKLDAIKATQLGPDEIDKTFRLECIDLVSAGLGGKVLGFSDEWFAEANNLLTPTAPISQPGKMVYTGAWYDGWETRRHNAEEFDWVVIRLGVASGTVKGVEIDTAFFNGNNAPAISVEGCFSDNDEEVVSWKGGRGKWEAILDIRECGPSQRHGWKLEEPTGKQYTHVRLNMYPDGGIARFRLFGHAVPVFPEDKDAVFDLAAAQNGGIAISCSDQHFGTKDNLLLPGRGKDMGDGWETKRSRGKDHVDWTIVKLGAPGYIQEFIVDTAHFRGNFPQKVAVHGLSWQGEGQPEANSEGWVEAVAPSKTGPDVEHKFVSAVGDVPLTHVKLTMIPDGGVKRFRAFGKRVAHSGPAPPPTMDPGDSGSDNGGEKRRTIPADLPTSLDDRRHAVGEFTMPETEMYDGWQGQSQFLTSPVLAKPLNFGDLSLNDSNQDDFVGGGPKDSDARLMEMLAAQAAHRNEAALEDEDAIITNEKMTESEKKDILQRALTMAASNGDTDKVKKLLEGDAKSFVDVNLPDDDGTPALIYASCFGHEKVVEALIEAGANVNQQDRNQWTPFMWAMTNRHKGISKLLLDKGASSEQKTSSGRTAFDFVPPDSDMSFYLHDNGYSIGSAGIMGDFYNPGFSQDRFEEEMAENEMRRRLMMESARDLEVDLGNVGMDDQPEPMDDFEEEQAEFDWSRCLHDQMFVFQEHELDRILDIVVTKMTPQRSPSQKPVPANMIFLSARYAHYHASPELLRRLLVSAMARINAVVEKSQWDMTILAFWISNATLLLHYLKKDAGLVEATTTFQAQLAELINEIFVLIVRDAERRLDKVLDPAMLEHETIPGFEDIAFQNEWKIFKRKSTVKEQPLEKRFRPPSPKQRAKPAPRNVTSLLSSTLFVLDLYDIHSVITAQIISQLLYWLGCELFNRVMSNRKYLARTKAMQIRMNVSMVEDWARTNNRQAEHYEGGEMNSTGETTMDAAKRHLAPVIQLLQWLQCFSSLDADDLEALVGTLQQLKRMTPQQLIHSATHYRAEVGEKGLPASAMKYLLAIQREAALKKSNQASESVPTTPVTSNFNGNGQSTPKSVQIRTPGGADSDDEDSTPKSLLLNPSYMLPFALPSVTDMLVSYGAGFGGVNRERERKYIPTVPPEFLEKLEVNGSRNPPMFQEKDWENEEV
;
A
#
# COMPACT_ATOMS: atom_id res chain seq x y z
N MET A 1 44.16 31.05 9.81
CA MET A 1 42.89 30.40 9.42
C MET A 1 41.83 31.15 10.19
N SER A 2 40.96 31.89 9.50
CA SER A 2 39.75 32.42 10.13
C SER A 2 38.91 31.22 10.55
N SER A 3 38.38 31.19 11.76
CA SER A 3 37.44 30.12 12.13
C SER A 3 36.13 30.35 11.39
N PHE A 4 35.35 29.31 11.05
CA PHE A 4 34.05 29.49 10.39
C PHE A 4 33.12 30.42 11.20
N ALA A 5 33.29 30.44 12.53
CA ALA A 5 32.59 31.33 13.46
C ALA A 5 32.91 32.83 13.29
N ASP A 6 34.04 33.19 12.70
CA ASP A 6 34.42 34.60 12.47
C ASP A 6 33.72 35.21 11.23
N GLU A 7 33.13 34.38 10.37
CA GLU A 7 32.46 34.77 9.11
C GLU A 7 30.93 34.85 9.23
N VAL A 8 30.33 34.39 10.35
CA VAL A 8 28.87 34.39 10.59
C VAL A 8 28.42 35.73 11.21
N GLU A 9 27.33 36.31 10.69
CA GLU A 9 26.84 37.64 11.11
C GLU A 9 26.03 37.58 12.43
N TYR A 10 25.39 36.43 12.71
CA TYR A 10 24.69 36.10 13.95
C TYR A 10 25.66 35.72 15.09
N LYS A 11 26.06 36.71 15.89
CA LYS A 11 27.02 36.52 17.00
C LYS A 11 26.37 35.91 18.25
N LEU A 12 26.99 34.84 18.76
CA LEU A 12 26.66 34.18 20.02
C LEU A 12 27.71 34.48 21.09
N ASP A 13 27.29 34.44 22.36
CA ASP A 13 28.22 34.52 23.48
C ASP A 13 29.13 33.28 23.49
N ALA A 14 30.43 33.48 23.73
CA ALA A 14 31.39 32.38 23.77
C ALA A 14 31.16 31.53 25.03
N ILE A 15 30.80 30.24 24.83
CA ILE A 15 30.56 29.29 25.90
C ILE A 15 31.78 28.38 26.06
N LYS A 16 32.22 28.18 27.30
CA LYS A 16 33.31 27.25 27.61
C LYS A 16 32.79 25.81 27.63
N ALA A 17 33.09 25.07 26.58
CA ALA A 17 32.77 23.66 26.46
C ALA A 17 34.00 22.85 26.00
N THR A 18 34.13 21.63 26.52
CA THR A 18 35.18 20.67 26.14
C THR A 18 34.60 19.64 25.18
N GLN A 19 35.24 19.46 24.03
CA GLN A 19 34.88 18.42 23.07
C GLN A 19 35.32 17.04 23.58
N LEU A 20 34.43 16.05 23.49
CA LEU A 20 34.68 14.67 23.90
C LEU A 20 34.91 13.78 22.68
N GLY A 21 35.73 12.74 22.84
CA GLY A 21 35.84 11.67 21.83
C GLY A 21 34.56 10.82 21.77
N PRO A 22 34.20 10.23 20.61
CA PRO A 22 32.98 9.43 20.46
C PRO A 22 32.78 8.33 21.51
N ASP A 23 33.87 7.66 21.90
CA ASP A 23 33.87 6.57 22.90
C ASP A 23 33.71 7.06 24.36
N GLU A 24 33.85 8.36 24.60
CA GLU A 24 33.77 8.99 25.91
C GLU A 24 32.40 9.64 26.18
N ILE A 25 31.61 9.91 25.12
CA ILE A 25 30.30 10.58 25.22
C ILE A 25 29.37 9.77 26.14
N ASP A 26 29.18 8.49 25.85
CA ASP A 26 28.22 7.66 26.60
C ASP A 26 28.66 7.43 28.04
N LYS A 27 29.98 7.26 28.27
CA LYS A 27 30.55 7.12 29.62
C LYS A 27 30.38 8.39 30.45
N THR A 28 30.42 9.55 29.82
CA THR A 28 30.35 10.84 30.49
C THR A 28 28.93 11.23 30.83
N PHE A 29 27.97 11.00 29.93
CA PHE A 29 26.61 11.50 30.08
C PHE A 29 25.60 10.46 30.55
N ARG A 30 25.59 9.24 30.02
CA ARG A 30 24.50 8.27 30.26
C ARG A 30 24.46 7.67 31.68
N LEU A 31 25.47 7.91 32.51
CA LEU A 31 25.49 7.48 33.90
C LEU A 31 24.80 8.48 34.84
N GLU A 32 24.80 9.77 34.48
CA GLU A 32 24.41 10.85 35.38
C GLU A 32 23.29 11.73 34.82
N CYS A 33 23.10 11.75 33.50
CA CYS A 33 22.18 12.66 32.82
C CYS A 33 21.14 11.88 32.00
N ILE A 34 20.00 12.52 31.77
CA ILE A 34 18.97 12.06 30.84
C ILE A 34 19.00 12.91 29.56
N ASP A 35 18.50 12.35 28.46
CA ASP A 35 18.28 13.10 27.22
C ASP A 35 16.96 13.88 27.31
N LEU A 36 17.05 15.18 27.56
CA LEU A 36 15.91 16.06 27.84
C LEU A 36 15.01 16.29 26.62
N VAL A 37 15.54 16.12 25.41
CA VAL A 37 14.81 16.31 24.14
C VAL A 37 14.26 15.00 23.58
N SER A 38 14.54 13.86 24.20
CA SER A 38 14.13 12.55 23.69
C SER A 38 12.61 12.45 23.48
N ALA A 39 12.20 11.97 22.31
CA ALA A 39 10.79 11.71 22.03
C ALA A 39 10.18 10.68 23.01
N GLY A 40 10.98 9.72 23.48
CA GLY A 40 10.55 8.73 24.47
C GLY A 40 10.22 9.33 25.84
N LEU A 41 10.85 10.47 26.18
CA LEU A 41 10.56 11.23 27.40
C LEU A 41 9.38 12.20 27.21
N GLY A 42 8.93 12.42 25.98
CA GLY A 42 7.90 13.39 25.60
C GLY A 42 8.42 14.66 24.92
N GLY A 43 9.69 14.68 24.51
CA GLY A 43 10.25 15.79 23.73
C GLY A 43 9.57 15.90 22.36
N LYS A 44 9.31 17.14 21.90
CA LYS A 44 8.53 17.38 20.68
C LYS A 44 9.11 18.56 19.88
N VAL A 45 9.19 18.40 18.57
CA VAL A 45 9.47 19.51 17.64
C VAL A 45 8.23 20.41 17.56
N LEU A 46 8.40 21.70 17.80
CA LEU A 46 7.32 22.70 17.74
C LEU A 46 7.32 23.50 16.44
N GLY A 47 8.49 23.66 15.81
CA GLY A 47 8.64 24.38 14.56
C GLY A 47 10.07 24.26 14.03
N PHE A 48 10.23 24.52 12.75
CA PHE A 48 11.49 24.41 12.02
C PHE A 48 11.54 25.41 10.87
N SER A 49 12.73 25.64 10.31
CA SER A 49 12.92 26.45 9.10
C SER A 49 12.60 25.68 7.82
N ASP A 50 13.10 24.44 7.71
CA ASP A 50 12.99 23.57 6.54
C ASP A 50 13.15 22.10 6.97
N GLU A 51 12.54 21.17 6.22
CA GLU A 51 12.62 19.71 6.42
C GLU A 51 12.67 18.98 5.07
N TRP A 52 13.22 19.61 4.03
CA TRP A 52 13.05 19.15 2.66
C TRP A 52 13.46 17.68 2.44
N PHE A 53 14.66 17.26 2.86
CA PHE A 53 15.14 15.91 2.57
C PHE A 53 14.80 14.89 3.67
N ALA A 54 14.74 15.31 4.93
CA ALA A 54 14.38 14.44 6.04
C ALA A 54 13.84 15.23 7.25
N GLU A 55 12.83 14.67 7.93
CA GLU A 55 12.08 15.30 9.02
C GLU A 55 12.92 15.56 10.29
N ALA A 56 12.73 16.71 10.94
CA ALA A 56 13.45 17.08 12.17
C ALA A 56 13.04 16.24 13.38
N ASN A 57 11.86 15.62 13.36
CA ASN A 57 11.45 14.66 14.40
C ASN A 57 12.43 13.50 14.58
N ASN A 58 13.15 13.11 13.52
CA ASN A 58 14.15 12.04 13.57
C ASN A 58 15.30 12.37 14.52
N LEU A 59 15.59 13.66 14.78
CA LEU A 59 16.61 14.09 15.72
C LEU A 59 16.38 13.53 17.13
N LEU A 60 15.11 13.41 17.52
CA LEU A 60 14.67 13.09 18.87
C LEU A 60 14.49 11.57 19.08
N THR A 61 14.51 10.78 18.01
CA THR A 61 14.31 9.33 18.02
C THR A 61 15.33 8.66 18.94
N PRO A 62 14.95 7.83 19.93
CA PRO A 62 15.88 7.28 20.94
C PRO A 62 16.87 6.25 20.38
N THR A 63 16.53 5.58 19.27
CA THR A 63 17.41 4.59 18.64
C THR A 63 18.56 5.26 17.89
N ALA A 64 19.65 4.50 17.70
CA ALA A 64 20.74 4.93 16.84
C ALA A 64 20.25 5.10 15.39
N PRO A 65 20.82 6.03 14.61
CA PRO A 65 20.53 6.18 13.19
C PRO A 65 20.72 4.86 12.44
N ILE A 66 19.84 4.57 11.49
CA ILE A 66 20.00 3.46 10.55
C ILE A 66 20.21 3.97 9.12
N SER A 67 21.00 3.23 8.34
CA SER A 67 21.14 3.46 6.91
C SER A 67 20.38 2.38 6.14
N GLN A 68 19.61 2.79 5.14
CA GLN A 68 19.00 1.88 4.18
C GLN A 68 19.51 2.24 2.77
N PRO A 69 20.73 1.82 2.40
CA PRO A 69 21.32 2.20 1.13
C PRO A 69 20.43 1.80 -0.06
N GLY A 70 20.08 2.77 -0.89
CA GLY A 70 19.20 2.56 -2.06
C GLY A 70 17.71 2.74 -1.78
N LYS A 71 17.30 2.98 -0.53
CA LYS A 71 15.97 3.50 -0.22
C LYS A 71 15.93 4.98 -0.57
N MET A 72 15.04 5.34 -1.49
CA MET A 72 14.81 6.72 -1.91
C MET A 72 13.43 7.15 -1.39
N VAL A 73 13.33 8.37 -0.88
CA VAL A 73 12.08 9.10 -0.64
C VAL A 73 11.88 10.15 -1.71
N TYR A 74 10.68 10.75 -1.75
CA TYR A 74 10.30 11.71 -2.79
C TYR A 74 11.25 12.91 -2.91
N THR A 75 11.90 13.31 -1.82
CA THR A 75 12.87 14.40 -1.79
C THR A 75 14.30 13.97 -2.08
N GLY A 76 14.65 12.68 -2.03
CA GLY A 76 16.03 12.23 -2.25
C GLY A 76 16.34 10.85 -1.70
N ALA A 77 17.59 10.61 -1.31
CA ALA A 77 17.92 9.41 -0.55
C ALA A 77 17.24 9.48 0.82
N TRP A 78 16.65 8.37 1.28
CA TRP A 78 16.09 8.34 2.62
C TRP A 78 17.20 8.41 3.65
N TYR A 79 17.07 9.37 4.57
CA TYR A 79 17.95 9.52 5.71
C TYR A 79 17.17 9.39 7.02
N ASP A 80 17.77 8.70 7.98
CA ASP A 80 17.29 8.64 9.36
C ASP A 80 17.87 9.83 10.15
N GLY A 81 17.35 11.03 9.86
CA GLY A 81 17.83 12.30 10.39
C GLY A 81 16.98 13.48 9.96
N TRP A 82 17.42 14.68 10.29
CA TRP A 82 16.95 15.95 9.74
C TRP A 82 17.86 16.38 8.61
N GLU A 83 17.32 16.73 7.45
CA GLU A 83 18.11 17.29 6.34
C GLU A 83 17.33 18.36 5.59
N THR A 84 17.95 19.53 5.44
CA THR A 84 17.34 20.71 4.82
C THR A 84 17.80 20.91 3.39
N ARG A 85 17.03 21.69 2.62
CA ARG A 85 17.37 22.02 1.23
C ARG A 85 18.70 22.77 1.15
N ARG A 86 19.42 22.56 0.05
CA ARG A 86 20.70 23.22 -0.19
C ARG A 86 20.54 24.70 -0.48
N HIS A 87 21.59 25.46 -0.18
CA HIS A 87 21.70 26.88 -0.52
C HIS A 87 20.68 27.72 0.25
N ASN A 88 20.64 27.55 1.57
CA ASN A 88 19.86 28.40 2.43
C ASN A 88 20.27 29.87 2.22
N ALA A 89 19.28 30.73 2.03
CA ALA A 89 19.49 32.17 1.84
C ALA A 89 19.65 32.90 3.18
N GLU A 90 19.17 32.29 4.26
CA GLU A 90 19.35 32.74 5.64
C GLU A 90 20.66 32.19 6.21
N GLU A 91 21.11 32.74 7.34
CA GLU A 91 22.40 32.37 7.94
C GLU A 91 22.45 30.92 8.47
N PHE A 92 21.30 30.39 8.90
CA PHE A 92 21.18 29.04 9.44
C PHE A 92 19.76 28.49 9.30
N ASP A 93 19.66 27.17 9.19
CA ASP A 93 18.44 26.43 9.44
C ASP A 93 18.27 26.16 10.94
N TRP A 94 17.03 26.10 11.42
CA TRP A 94 16.76 25.93 12.84
C TRP A 94 15.59 24.99 13.10
N VAL A 95 15.62 24.35 14.27
CA VAL A 95 14.51 23.56 14.83
C VAL A 95 14.30 23.92 16.30
N VAL A 96 13.05 24.19 16.67
CA VAL A 96 12.61 24.48 18.04
C VAL A 96 11.99 23.23 18.65
N ILE A 97 12.49 22.84 19.83
CA ILE A 97 12.11 21.62 20.52
C ILE A 97 11.64 21.95 21.94
N ARG A 98 10.46 21.46 22.31
CA ARG A 98 9.96 21.42 23.70
C ARG A 98 10.62 20.24 24.42
N LEU A 99 11.18 20.48 25.60
CA LEU A 99 11.74 19.40 26.42
C LEU A 99 10.64 18.45 26.88
N GLY A 100 10.94 17.15 27.02
CA GLY A 100 10.00 16.14 27.55
C GLY A 100 9.74 16.23 29.06
N VAL A 101 10.40 17.20 29.71
CA VAL A 101 10.28 17.52 31.14
C VAL A 101 9.68 18.91 31.31
N ALA A 102 9.15 19.20 32.50
CA ALA A 102 8.62 20.53 32.81
C ALA A 102 9.70 21.61 32.58
N SER A 103 10.88 21.42 33.19
CA SER A 103 12.10 22.18 32.91
C SER A 103 13.35 21.33 33.21
N GLY A 104 14.51 21.76 32.70
CA GLY A 104 15.77 21.06 32.94
C GLY A 104 17.00 21.95 32.86
N THR A 105 18.09 21.53 33.51
CA THR A 105 19.42 22.15 33.40
C THR A 105 20.32 21.29 32.52
N VAL A 106 21.11 21.91 31.65
CA VAL A 106 21.93 21.22 30.65
C VAL A 106 23.38 21.07 31.14
N LYS A 107 23.97 19.89 30.88
CA LYS A 107 25.37 19.56 31.20
C LYS A 107 26.19 19.31 29.93
N GLY A 108 25.56 18.90 28.84
CA GLY A 108 26.22 18.68 27.57
C GLY A 108 25.28 18.46 26.41
N VAL A 109 25.87 18.48 25.22
CA VAL A 109 25.20 18.37 23.93
C VAL A 109 25.88 17.27 23.13
N GLU A 110 25.10 16.44 22.43
CA GLU A 110 25.60 15.55 21.39
C GLU A 110 24.86 15.78 20.07
N ILE A 111 25.64 15.79 18.99
CA ILE A 111 25.18 15.84 17.61
C ILE A 111 25.77 14.66 16.87
N ASP A 112 24.92 13.82 16.29
CA ASP A 112 25.34 12.71 15.45
C ASP A 112 25.05 13.04 13.99
N THR A 113 26.08 13.07 13.15
CA THR A 113 25.96 13.30 11.69
C THR A 113 25.99 11.99 10.90
N ALA A 114 25.78 10.83 11.54
CA ALA A 114 25.81 9.51 10.91
C ALA A 114 25.13 9.47 9.54
N PHE A 115 25.83 8.85 8.57
CA PHE A 115 25.42 8.68 7.17
C PHE A 115 25.36 9.96 6.32
N PHE A 116 25.40 11.16 6.91
CA PHE A 116 25.62 12.40 6.19
C PHE A 116 27.12 12.59 5.94
N ASN A 117 27.56 12.33 4.71
CA ASN A 117 28.97 12.30 4.34
C ASN A 117 29.23 13.26 3.17
N GLY A 118 29.52 14.51 3.51
CA GLY A 118 29.69 15.62 2.56
C GLY A 118 28.49 16.56 2.48
N ASN A 119 27.32 16.14 2.97
CA ASN A 119 26.12 16.95 3.18
C ASN A 119 25.74 17.08 4.66
N ASN A 120 26.66 16.78 5.59
CA ASN A 120 26.44 17.00 7.02
C ASN A 120 26.35 18.49 7.34
N ALA A 121 25.71 18.82 8.46
CA ALA A 121 25.81 20.14 9.07
C ALA A 121 27.29 20.58 9.16
N PRO A 122 27.70 21.70 8.55
CA PRO A 122 29.07 22.21 8.66
C PRO A 122 29.39 22.71 10.07
N ALA A 123 28.45 23.45 10.66
CA ALA A 123 28.54 23.89 12.04
C ALA A 123 27.14 23.97 12.68
N ILE A 124 27.09 23.93 14.00
CA ILE A 124 25.86 24.00 14.79
C ILE A 124 26.01 24.95 15.97
N SER A 125 24.90 25.45 16.49
CA SER A 125 24.81 26.09 17.81
C SER A 125 23.53 25.65 18.53
N VAL A 126 23.51 25.74 19.85
CA VAL A 126 22.34 25.37 20.66
C VAL A 126 21.98 26.49 21.60
N GLU A 127 20.71 26.84 21.62
CA GLU A 127 20.15 27.89 22.47
C GLU A 127 18.98 27.36 23.30
N GLY A 128 18.71 28.00 24.43
CA GLY A 128 17.62 27.63 25.34
C GLY A 128 16.82 28.84 25.80
N CYS A 129 15.55 28.61 26.11
CA CYS A 129 14.72 29.58 26.83
C CYS A 129 13.78 28.92 27.84
N PHE A 130 13.30 29.72 28.79
CA PHE A 130 12.25 29.37 29.74
C PHE A 130 10.98 30.13 29.39
N SER A 131 9.92 29.42 29.03
CA SER A 131 8.61 29.97 28.68
C SER A 131 7.52 28.94 28.96
N ASP A 132 6.36 29.43 29.43
CA ASP A 132 5.15 28.62 29.61
C ASP A 132 4.24 28.66 28.37
N ASN A 133 4.59 29.47 27.36
CA ASN A 133 3.82 29.64 26.13
C ASN A 133 4.62 29.19 24.90
N ASP A 134 4.22 28.05 24.33
CA ASP A 134 4.84 27.43 23.15
C ASP A 134 4.67 28.31 21.89
N GLU A 135 3.50 28.93 21.69
CA GLU A 135 3.22 29.76 20.52
C GLU A 135 4.10 31.02 20.47
N GLU A 136 4.37 31.63 21.62
CA GLU A 136 5.29 32.77 21.74
C GLU A 136 6.69 32.38 21.25
N VAL A 137 7.20 31.22 21.70
CA VAL A 137 8.56 30.75 21.36
C VAL A 137 8.68 30.45 19.87
N VAL A 138 7.68 29.79 19.27
CA VAL A 138 7.66 29.47 17.83
C VAL A 138 7.55 30.74 16.98
N SER A 139 6.85 31.77 17.46
CA SER A 139 6.72 33.05 16.74
C SER A 139 8.05 33.76 16.48
N TRP A 140 9.09 33.47 17.29
CA TRP A 140 10.41 34.09 17.14
C TRP A 140 11.18 33.56 15.92
N LYS A 141 10.80 32.40 15.36
CA LYS A 141 11.43 31.80 14.17
C LYS A 141 12.97 31.80 14.28
N GLY A 142 13.68 32.36 13.29
CA GLY A 142 15.14 32.55 13.29
C GLY A 142 15.64 33.79 14.05
N GLY A 143 14.75 34.59 14.66
CA GLY A 143 15.10 35.79 15.42
C GLY A 143 15.75 35.50 16.78
N ARG A 144 16.27 36.54 17.46
CA ARG A 144 16.93 36.41 18.77
C ARG A 144 15.97 36.11 19.93
N GLY A 145 14.76 36.68 19.93
CA GLY A 145 13.76 36.42 20.96
C GLY A 145 14.31 36.52 22.39
N LYS A 146 13.92 35.57 23.26
CA LYS A 146 14.53 35.35 24.59
C LYS A 146 15.49 34.15 24.60
N TRP A 147 16.11 33.82 23.47
CA TRP A 147 17.06 32.71 23.36
C TRP A 147 18.40 33.06 24.02
N GLU A 148 18.91 32.14 24.83
CA GLU A 148 20.22 32.22 25.46
C GLU A 148 21.13 31.09 24.95
N ALA A 149 22.41 31.40 24.71
CA ALA A 149 23.36 30.41 24.21
C ALA A 149 23.64 29.32 25.27
N ILE A 150 23.36 28.07 24.91
CA ILE A 150 23.77 26.87 25.68
C ILE A 150 25.11 26.37 25.13
N LEU A 151 25.27 26.39 23.81
CA LEU A 151 26.50 26.06 23.10
C LEU A 151 26.71 27.09 21.98
N ASP A 152 27.90 27.66 21.94
CA ASP A 152 28.35 28.53 20.87
C ASP A 152 28.54 27.76 19.55
N ILE A 153 28.90 28.45 18.47
CA ILE A 153 29.06 27.82 17.14
C ILE A 153 30.20 26.80 17.19
N ARG A 154 29.90 25.53 16.87
CA ARG A 154 30.86 24.43 16.81
C ARG A 154 30.81 23.74 15.46
N GLU A 155 31.98 23.43 14.91
CA GLU A 155 32.11 22.71 13.64
C GLU A 155 31.79 21.22 13.81
N CYS A 156 31.14 20.66 12.78
CA CYS A 156 30.75 19.27 12.70
C CYS A 156 31.40 18.61 11.48
N GLY A 157 32.01 17.45 11.71
CA GLY A 157 32.55 16.56 10.68
C GLY A 157 31.51 15.57 10.12
N PRO A 158 31.81 14.92 8.99
CA PRO A 158 30.93 13.99 8.30
C PRO A 158 30.77 12.65 9.03
N SER A 159 29.55 12.12 9.07
CA SER A 159 29.21 10.76 9.52
C SER A 159 29.87 10.32 10.83
N GLN A 160 29.82 11.16 11.86
CA GLN A 160 30.39 10.87 13.17
C GLN A 160 29.58 11.50 14.32
N ARG A 161 29.81 11.01 15.53
CA ARG A 161 29.26 11.57 16.77
C ARG A 161 30.15 12.69 17.29
N HIS A 162 29.55 13.81 17.66
CA HIS A 162 30.19 14.98 18.27
C HIS A 162 29.57 15.20 19.65
N GLY A 163 30.40 15.28 20.69
CA GLY A 163 29.93 15.56 22.04
C GLY A 163 30.66 16.74 22.67
N TRP A 164 29.92 17.63 23.31
CA TRP A 164 30.48 18.76 24.06
C TRP A 164 29.97 18.74 25.50
N LYS A 165 30.90 18.70 26.44
CA LYS A 165 30.63 18.84 27.87
C LYS A 165 30.82 20.30 28.28
N LEU A 166 29.81 20.90 28.87
CA LEU A 166 29.94 22.24 29.45
C LEU A 166 30.88 22.18 30.66
N GLU A 167 31.77 23.17 30.82
CA GLU A 167 32.65 23.22 32.01
C GLU A 167 31.83 23.27 33.30
N GLU A 168 30.74 24.04 33.28
CA GLU A 168 29.75 24.13 34.34
C GLU A 168 28.36 23.83 33.77
N PRO A 169 27.51 23.05 34.45
CA PRO A 169 26.11 22.90 34.07
C PRO A 169 25.40 24.27 34.03
N THR A 170 24.38 24.40 33.21
CA THR A 170 23.64 25.66 33.10
C THR A 170 22.98 26.01 34.44
N GLY A 171 23.27 27.19 34.98
CA GLY A 171 22.65 27.67 36.22
C GLY A 171 21.16 28.02 36.08
N LYS A 172 20.71 28.24 34.84
CA LYS A 172 19.31 28.50 34.49
C LYS A 172 18.63 27.22 34.00
N GLN A 173 17.31 27.19 34.19
CA GLN A 173 16.44 26.13 33.73
C GLN A 173 15.88 26.50 32.35
N TYR A 174 15.70 25.50 31.49
CA TYR A 174 15.11 25.66 30.18
C TYR A 174 13.88 24.78 30.03
N THR A 175 12.96 25.23 29.19
CA THR A 175 11.71 24.52 28.80
C THR A 175 11.75 24.17 27.31
N HIS A 176 12.45 24.98 26.53
CA HIS A 176 12.59 24.89 25.10
C HIS A 176 14.05 25.04 24.72
N VAL A 177 14.44 24.36 23.65
CA VAL A 177 15.75 24.54 23.02
C VAL A 177 15.61 24.74 21.52
N ARG A 178 16.55 25.48 20.94
CA ARG A 178 16.69 25.65 19.51
C ARG A 178 18.04 25.13 19.06
N LEU A 179 18.04 24.24 18.09
CA LEU A 179 19.24 23.78 17.39
C LEU A 179 19.33 24.58 16.09
N ASN A 180 20.47 25.24 15.87
CA ASN A 180 20.77 25.97 14.65
C ASN A 180 21.85 25.24 13.87
N MET A 181 21.69 25.12 12.55
CA MET A 181 22.59 24.45 11.60
C MET A 181 23.05 25.45 10.53
N TYR A 182 24.35 25.64 10.39
CA TYR A 182 24.94 26.72 9.58
C TYR A 182 25.62 26.19 8.30
N PRO A 183 25.23 26.66 7.10
CA PRO A 183 23.96 27.33 6.77
C PRO A 183 22.80 26.34 6.55
N ASP A 184 23.12 25.13 6.09
CA ASP A 184 22.22 24.03 5.77
C ASP A 184 22.98 22.69 5.80
N GLY A 185 22.26 21.56 5.77
CA GLY A 185 22.86 20.22 5.76
C GLY A 185 22.00 19.17 6.44
N GLY A 186 22.64 18.10 6.93
CA GLY A 186 21.99 16.99 7.60
C GLY A 186 22.58 16.63 8.97
N ILE A 187 21.69 16.29 9.91
CA ILE A 187 21.99 15.84 11.27
C ILE A 187 21.12 14.61 11.58
N ALA A 188 21.73 13.50 11.99
CA ALA A 188 21.01 12.26 12.27
C ALA A 188 20.33 12.25 13.64
N ARG A 189 21.05 12.66 14.71
CA ARG A 189 20.48 12.78 16.07
C ARG A 189 20.95 14.05 16.78
N PHE A 190 20.09 14.55 17.65
CA PHE A 190 20.43 15.58 18.62
C PHE A 190 20.07 15.09 20.02
N ARG A 191 21.04 15.13 20.94
CA ARG A 191 20.83 14.81 22.36
C ARG A 191 21.19 16.01 23.21
N LEU A 192 20.35 16.26 24.21
CA LEU A 192 20.57 17.31 25.18
C LEU A 192 20.66 16.68 26.57
N PHE A 193 21.89 16.47 27.03
CA PHE A 193 22.13 15.80 28.31
C PHE A 193 22.02 16.77 29.47
N GLY A 194 21.12 16.44 30.40
CA GLY A 194 20.91 17.26 31.58
C GLY A 194 20.15 16.56 32.69
N HIS A 195 19.71 17.37 33.65
CA HIS A 195 18.89 16.93 34.78
C HIS A 195 17.51 17.57 34.67
N ALA A 196 16.46 16.75 34.77
CA ALA A 196 15.10 17.26 34.94
C ALA A 196 15.00 18.00 36.27
N VAL A 197 14.42 19.20 36.25
CA VAL A 197 14.03 19.91 37.47
C VAL A 197 12.57 19.57 37.74
N PRO A 198 12.28 18.75 38.75
CA PRO A 198 10.92 18.32 39.02
C PRO A 198 10.05 19.48 39.52
N VAL A 199 8.85 19.60 38.97
CA VAL A 199 7.79 20.47 39.50
C VAL A 199 6.94 19.62 40.43
N PHE A 200 7.20 19.73 41.72
CA PHE A 200 6.43 18.98 42.72
C PHE A 200 5.13 19.73 43.07
N PRO A 201 4.03 19.00 43.36
CA PRO A 201 2.85 19.60 43.96
C PRO A 201 3.18 20.39 45.23
N GLU A 202 2.48 21.50 45.46
CA GLU A 202 2.60 22.27 46.70
C GLU A 202 2.25 21.41 47.92
N ASP A 203 1.25 20.53 47.75
CA ASP A 203 0.86 19.54 48.74
C ASP A 203 1.98 18.51 48.98
N LYS A 204 2.51 18.50 50.21
CA LYS A 204 3.57 17.60 50.63
C LYS A 204 3.08 16.18 50.90
N ASP A 205 1.77 16.00 51.03
CA ASP A 205 1.11 14.70 51.18
C ASP A 205 0.71 14.08 49.84
N ALA A 206 0.90 14.79 48.72
CA ALA A 206 0.66 14.26 47.39
C ALA A 206 1.56 13.04 47.12
N VAL A 207 0.93 11.94 46.72
CA VAL A 207 1.61 10.72 46.27
C VAL A 207 1.85 10.85 44.77
N PHE A 208 3.10 10.70 44.34
CA PHE A 208 3.47 10.73 42.92
C PHE A 208 4.65 9.80 42.65
N ASP A 209 4.92 9.51 41.37
CA ASP A 209 5.99 8.61 40.98
C ASP A 209 7.37 9.27 41.14
N LEU A 210 8.09 8.88 42.19
CA LEU A 210 9.43 9.38 42.49
C LEU A 210 10.52 8.74 41.62
N ALA A 211 10.22 7.64 40.93
CA ALA A 211 11.13 6.98 40.00
C ALA A 211 11.03 7.55 38.58
N ALA A 212 9.94 8.24 38.22
CA ALA A 212 9.75 8.80 36.88
C ALA A 212 10.92 9.70 36.45
N ALA A 213 11.38 9.54 35.22
CA ALA A 213 12.42 10.39 34.63
C ALA A 213 11.98 11.86 34.58
N GLN A 214 10.69 12.12 34.33
CA GLN A 214 10.11 13.47 34.35
C GLN A 214 10.21 14.15 35.72
N ASN A 215 10.27 13.36 36.79
CA ASN A 215 10.42 13.84 38.16
C ASN A 215 11.87 13.79 38.67
N GLY A 216 12.85 13.57 37.78
CA GLY A 216 14.27 13.53 38.12
C GLY A 216 14.80 12.15 38.51
N GLY A 217 14.02 11.08 38.33
CA GLY A 217 14.49 9.71 38.52
C GLY A 217 15.52 9.31 37.45
N ILE A 218 16.57 8.59 37.85
CA ILE A 218 17.66 8.19 36.96
C ILE A 218 18.05 6.73 37.23
N ALA A 219 18.11 5.91 36.19
CA ALA A 219 18.64 4.55 36.28
C ALA A 219 20.17 4.60 36.19
N ILE A 220 20.87 4.26 37.27
CA ILE A 220 22.32 4.46 37.42
C ILE A 220 23.09 3.30 36.81
N SER A 221 22.69 2.07 37.13
CA SER A 221 23.44 0.87 36.77
C SER A 221 22.53 -0.35 36.69
N CYS A 222 22.96 -1.36 35.96
CA CYS A 222 22.25 -2.63 35.80
C CYS A 222 23.24 -3.78 35.59
N SER A 223 22.76 -5.02 35.73
CA SER A 223 23.55 -6.24 35.52
C SER A 223 23.86 -6.52 34.04
N ASP A 224 22.85 -6.47 33.18
CA ASP A 224 22.92 -6.75 31.75
C ASP A 224 21.93 -5.85 30.99
N GLN A 225 22.22 -5.59 29.71
CA GLN A 225 21.28 -4.97 28.77
C GLN A 225 21.45 -5.69 27.43
N HIS A 226 20.49 -6.55 27.09
CA HIS A 226 20.49 -7.26 25.82
C HIS A 226 19.72 -6.49 24.76
N PHE A 227 18.48 -6.12 25.09
CA PHE A 227 17.60 -5.30 24.27
C PHE A 227 16.96 -4.21 25.14
N GLY A 228 16.78 -3.03 24.54
CA GLY A 228 16.37 -1.84 25.27
C GLY A 228 17.42 -1.36 26.29
N THR A 229 17.09 -0.33 27.05
CA THR A 229 17.98 0.25 28.08
C THR A 229 17.27 0.35 29.41
N LYS A 230 18.03 0.30 30.51
CA LYS A 230 17.53 0.48 31.89
C LYS A 230 16.78 1.80 32.08
N ASP A 231 17.13 2.82 31.30
CA ASP A 231 16.53 4.16 31.39
C ASP A 231 15.07 4.16 30.91
N ASN A 232 14.70 3.23 30.01
CA ASN A 232 13.34 3.07 29.50
C ASN A 232 12.32 2.73 30.59
N LEU A 233 12.76 2.13 31.70
CA LEU A 233 11.89 1.78 32.82
C LEU A 233 11.19 2.99 33.42
N LEU A 234 11.78 4.19 33.28
CA LEU A 234 11.35 5.41 33.95
C LEU A 234 10.59 6.38 33.01
N LEU A 235 10.46 6.01 31.73
CA LEU A 235 9.77 6.81 30.71
C LEU A 235 8.26 6.85 30.93
N PRO A 236 7.52 7.85 30.41
CA PRO A 236 6.06 7.90 30.47
C PRO A 236 5.38 6.75 29.70
N GLY A 237 4.08 6.54 30.00
CA GLY A 237 3.24 5.53 29.35
C GLY A 237 3.68 4.08 29.59
N ARG A 238 3.14 3.15 28.79
CA ARG A 238 3.44 1.70 28.80
C ARG A 238 4.23 1.22 27.56
N GLY A 239 4.67 2.16 26.71
CA GLY A 239 5.41 1.87 25.49
C GLY A 239 4.59 1.14 24.41
N LYS A 240 5.18 0.96 23.24
CA LYS A 240 4.50 0.41 22.04
C LYS A 240 4.81 -1.06 21.77
N ASP A 241 6.02 -1.52 22.11
CA ASP A 241 6.55 -2.86 21.80
C ASP A 241 7.68 -3.23 22.79
N MET A 242 8.35 -4.38 22.66
CA MET A 242 9.44 -4.74 23.60
C MET A 242 10.67 -3.82 23.53
N GLY A 243 10.89 -3.10 22.43
CA GLY A 243 12.10 -2.32 22.17
C GLY A 243 12.25 -1.08 23.05
N ASP A 244 11.16 -0.58 23.64
CA ASP A 244 11.12 0.54 24.57
C ASP A 244 10.97 0.11 26.04
N GLY A 245 11.38 -1.13 26.37
CA GLY A 245 11.57 -1.65 27.73
C GLY A 245 13.04 -1.88 28.09
N TRP A 246 13.28 -2.67 29.13
CA TRP A 246 14.60 -3.20 29.50
C TRP A 246 14.55 -4.73 29.52
N GLU A 247 15.39 -5.39 28.73
CA GLU A 247 15.46 -6.84 28.61
C GLU A 247 16.91 -7.35 28.77
N THR A 248 17.06 -8.46 29.48
CA THR A 248 18.34 -9.14 29.70
C THR A 248 18.44 -10.47 28.95
N LYS A 249 19.67 -10.97 28.78
CA LYS A 249 19.91 -12.26 28.13
C LYS A 249 19.31 -13.40 28.94
N ARG A 250 18.75 -14.38 28.23
CA ARG A 250 18.33 -15.65 28.83
C ARG A 250 19.51 -16.33 29.55
N SER A 251 19.38 -16.52 30.85
CA SER A 251 20.37 -17.17 31.68
C SER A 251 20.11 -18.68 31.80
N ARG A 252 21.15 -19.42 32.19
CA ARG A 252 21.09 -20.87 32.46
C ARG A 252 21.61 -21.22 33.85
N GLY A 253 22.09 -20.24 34.61
CA GLY A 253 22.59 -20.41 35.97
C GLY A 253 21.45 -20.61 36.95
N LYS A 254 21.61 -21.53 37.91
CA LYS A 254 20.54 -21.90 38.85
C LYS A 254 20.17 -20.76 39.82
N ASP A 255 21.11 -19.85 40.08
CA ASP A 255 20.97 -18.71 41.01
C ASP A 255 21.19 -17.36 40.30
N HIS A 256 21.03 -17.32 38.98
CA HIS A 256 21.19 -16.07 38.21
C HIS A 256 20.04 -15.11 38.51
N VAL A 257 20.38 -13.83 38.65
CA VAL A 257 19.43 -12.71 38.78
C VAL A 257 19.93 -11.53 37.98
N ASP A 258 19.01 -10.79 37.38
CA ASP A 258 19.29 -9.51 36.75
C ASP A 258 18.74 -8.37 37.59
N TRP A 259 19.42 -7.22 37.63
CA TRP A 259 19.02 -6.12 38.49
C TRP A 259 19.34 -4.76 37.87
N THR A 260 18.63 -3.74 38.32
CA THR A 260 18.85 -2.34 37.97
C THR A 260 18.65 -1.45 39.19
N ILE A 261 19.50 -0.43 39.34
CA ILE A 261 19.46 0.54 40.43
C ILE A 261 18.94 1.86 39.89
N VAL A 262 17.88 2.37 40.51
CA VAL A 262 17.24 3.64 40.18
C VAL A 262 17.39 4.60 41.35
N LYS A 263 17.94 5.78 41.07
CA LYS A 263 17.91 6.94 41.97
C LYS A 263 16.57 7.62 41.83
N LEU A 264 15.90 7.86 42.95
CA LEU A 264 14.66 8.61 43.00
C LEU A 264 14.95 10.10 42.79
N GLY A 265 14.03 10.80 42.11
CA GLY A 265 14.16 12.24 41.85
C GLY A 265 14.16 13.10 43.12
N ALA A 266 13.56 12.58 44.20
CA ALA A 266 13.71 13.13 45.54
C ALA A 266 13.68 11.99 46.57
N PRO A 267 14.32 12.15 47.74
CA PRO A 267 14.14 11.23 48.86
C PRO A 267 12.67 11.16 49.26
N GLY A 268 12.13 9.95 49.44
CA GLY A 268 10.70 9.77 49.69
C GLY A 268 10.33 8.49 50.43
N TYR A 269 9.14 8.52 51.03
CA TYR A 269 8.44 7.42 51.67
C TYR A 269 7.59 6.70 50.62
N ILE A 270 8.07 5.55 50.14
CA ILE A 270 7.43 4.81 49.04
C ILE A 270 6.34 3.89 49.58
N GLN A 271 5.11 4.08 49.12
CA GLN A 271 3.95 3.32 49.54
C GLN A 271 3.67 2.13 48.59
N GLU A 272 3.84 2.35 47.29
CA GLU A 272 3.52 1.38 46.26
C GLU A 272 4.59 1.34 45.16
N PHE A 273 4.93 0.13 44.71
CA PHE A 273 5.74 -0.10 43.53
C PHE A 273 4.87 -0.71 42.43
N ILE A 274 5.10 -0.29 41.18
CA ILE A 274 4.52 -0.94 40.01
C ILE A 274 5.64 -1.46 39.12
N VAL A 275 5.59 -2.75 38.83
CA VAL A 275 6.45 -3.40 37.82
C VAL A 275 5.57 -3.82 36.65
N ASP A 276 5.69 -3.13 35.53
CA ASP A 276 4.91 -3.39 34.33
C ASP A 276 5.70 -4.26 33.36
N THR A 277 5.16 -5.41 32.97
CA THR A 277 5.74 -6.31 31.97
C THR A 277 5.06 -6.19 30.60
N ALA A 278 4.41 -5.05 30.32
CA ALA A 278 3.75 -4.79 29.04
C ALA A 278 4.62 -5.20 27.85
N HIS A 279 4.02 -5.89 26.88
CA HIS A 279 4.63 -6.44 25.66
C HIS A 279 5.63 -7.60 25.86
N PHE A 280 6.13 -7.85 27.07
CA PHE A 280 6.94 -9.02 27.37
C PHE A 280 6.04 -10.23 27.65
N ARG A 281 5.68 -10.95 26.58
CA ARG A 281 4.71 -12.06 26.64
C ARG A 281 5.34 -13.43 26.83
N GLY A 282 6.51 -13.66 26.21
CA GLY A 282 7.24 -14.94 26.27
C GLY A 282 8.54 -14.89 27.08
N ASN A 283 8.96 -13.69 27.47
CA ASN A 283 10.26 -13.37 28.07
C ASN A 283 10.13 -12.41 29.28
N PHE A 284 8.96 -12.32 29.92
CA PHE A 284 8.82 -11.64 31.20
C PHE A 284 9.58 -12.39 32.30
N PRO A 285 10.05 -11.71 33.36
CA PRO A 285 10.69 -12.39 34.48
C PRO A 285 9.75 -13.36 35.17
N GLN A 286 10.27 -14.45 35.73
CA GLN A 286 9.44 -15.39 36.49
C GLN A 286 8.99 -14.79 37.82
N LYS A 287 9.91 -14.08 38.48
CA LYS A 287 9.65 -13.31 39.69
C LYS A 287 10.40 -11.99 39.67
N VAL A 288 9.90 -11.03 40.43
CA VAL A 288 10.61 -9.78 40.72
C VAL A 288 10.69 -9.52 42.22
N ALA A 289 11.76 -8.87 42.65
CA ALA A 289 11.94 -8.36 44.00
C ALA A 289 12.40 -6.90 43.94
N VAL A 290 12.08 -6.12 44.95
CA VAL A 290 12.48 -4.71 45.04
C VAL A 290 13.16 -4.46 46.38
N HIS A 291 14.30 -3.80 46.35
CA HIS A 291 15.03 -3.38 47.54
C HIS A 291 15.14 -1.85 47.58
N GLY A 292 15.02 -1.26 48.76
CA GLY A 292 15.21 0.17 48.99
C GLY A 292 16.52 0.46 49.71
N LEU A 293 17.12 1.62 49.46
CA LEU A 293 18.32 2.11 50.14
C LEU A 293 18.23 3.60 50.46
N SER A 294 18.61 3.94 51.69
CA SER A 294 18.87 5.33 52.11
C SER A 294 20.37 5.58 52.08
N TRP A 295 20.86 6.18 51.00
CA TRP A 295 22.28 6.36 50.76
C TRP A 295 22.74 7.75 51.23
N GLN A 296 23.82 7.77 52.02
CA GLN A 296 24.43 8.98 52.60
C GLN A 296 25.94 9.09 52.25
N GLY A 297 26.48 8.19 51.43
CA GLY A 297 27.88 8.17 51.03
C GLY A 297 28.19 9.11 49.85
N GLU A 298 29.47 9.41 49.63
CA GLU A 298 29.92 10.11 48.42
C GLU A 298 29.86 9.15 47.21
N GLY A 299 29.26 9.59 46.09
CA GLY A 299 29.10 8.78 44.88
C GLY A 299 27.80 7.97 44.82
N GLN A 300 27.72 7.02 43.89
CA GLN A 300 26.54 6.18 43.64
C GLN A 300 26.70 4.79 44.32
N PRO A 301 25.61 4.20 44.87
CA PRO A 301 25.70 2.90 45.53
C PRO A 301 25.89 1.73 44.55
N GLU A 302 26.75 0.78 44.92
CA GLU A 302 26.89 -0.50 44.22
C GLU A 302 25.80 -1.51 44.62
N ALA A 303 25.53 -2.51 43.78
CA ALA A 303 24.49 -3.52 44.02
C ALA A 303 24.71 -4.36 45.29
N ASN A 304 25.97 -4.52 45.72
CA ASN A 304 26.39 -5.26 46.91
C ASN A 304 26.65 -4.36 48.12
N SER A 305 26.32 -3.06 48.05
CA SER A 305 26.49 -2.14 49.17
C SER A 305 25.68 -2.60 50.39
N GLU A 306 26.22 -2.41 51.59
CA GLU A 306 25.47 -2.69 52.82
C GLU A 306 24.29 -1.71 52.97
N GLY A 307 23.14 -2.19 53.44
CA GLY A 307 21.97 -1.35 53.75
C GLY A 307 20.78 -1.44 52.81
N TRP A 308 20.82 -2.29 51.75
CA TRP A 308 19.63 -2.60 50.96
C TRP A 308 18.59 -3.34 51.82
N VAL A 309 17.40 -2.76 51.96
CA VAL A 309 16.27 -3.36 52.70
C VAL A 309 15.26 -3.91 51.71
N GLU A 310 14.76 -5.12 51.94
CA GLU A 310 13.71 -5.71 51.10
C GLU A 310 12.41 -4.90 51.23
N ALA A 311 11.98 -4.28 50.13
CA ALA A 311 10.73 -3.52 50.05
C ALA A 311 9.60 -4.36 49.45
N VAL A 312 9.94 -5.27 48.53
CA VAL A 312 9.03 -6.24 47.92
C VAL A 312 9.74 -7.59 47.85
N ALA A 313 9.20 -8.58 48.54
CA ALA A 313 9.69 -9.96 48.51
C ALA A 313 9.57 -10.58 47.10
N PRO A 314 10.40 -11.58 46.73
CA PRO A 314 10.34 -12.24 45.43
C PRO A 314 8.94 -12.73 45.05
N SER A 315 8.28 -11.98 44.17
CA SER A 315 6.87 -12.15 43.82
C SER A 315 6.73 -12.58 42.37
N LYS A 316 5.79 -13.50 42.11
CA LYS A 316 5.58 -14.04 40.76
C LYS A 316 5.00 -12.96 39.85
N THR A 317 5.54 -12.89 38.64
CA THR A 317 5.09 -11.99 37.58
C THR A 317 4.42 -12.78 36.46
N GLY A 318 3.59 -12.09 35.68
CA GLY A 318 2.88 -12.57 34.51
C GLY A 318 3.22 -11.76 33.26
N PRO A 319 2.76 -12.24 32.09
CA PRO A 319 2.98 -11.57 30.82
C PRO A 319 2.08 -10.34 30.66
N ASP A 320 2.61 -9.28 30.07
CA ASP A 320 1.84 -8.14 29.54
C ASP A 320 0.92 -7.44 30.56
N VAL A 321 1.35 -7.34 31.83
CA VAL A 321 0.50 -6.86 32.94
C VAL A 321 1.25 -5.97 33.93
N GLU A 322 0.53 -5.04 34.54
CA GLU A 322 1.03 -4.21 35.64
C GLU A 322 0.93 -4.94 36.98
N HIS A 323 2.06 -5.12 37.65
CA HIS A 323 2.13 -5.75 38.97
C HIS A 323 2.28 -4.69 40.04
N LYS A 324 1.25 -4.56 40.88
CA LYS A 324 1.24 -3.61 42.00
C LYS A 324 1.69 -4.29 43.28
N PHE A 325 2.65 -3.69 43.96
CA PHE A 325 3.22 -4.20 45.21
C PHE A 325 3.19 -3.11 46.28
N VAL A 326 2.65 -3.46 47.46
CA VAL A 326 2.71 -2.58 48.64
C VAL A 326 4.12 -2.65 49.23
N SER A 327 4.72 -1.50 49.51
CA SER A 327 6.05 -1.42 50.10
C SER A 327 6.04 -1.88 51.55
N ALA A 328 6.89 -2.85 51.89
CA ALA A 328 7.10 -3.31 53.27
C ALA A 328 7.87 -2.28 54.13
N VAL A 329 8.44 -1.24 53.51
CA VAL A 329 9.28 -0.21 54.14
C VAL A 329 8.72 1.20 53.94
N GLY A 330 7.39 1.35 53.94
CA GLY A 330 6.70 2.62 53.67
C GLY A 330 7.09 3.79 54.57
N ASP A 331 7.55 3.52 55.79
CA ASP A 331 7.95 4.55 56.77
C ASP A 331 9.45 4.91 56.72
N VAL A 332 10.23 4.28 55.83
CA VAL A 332 11.67 4.53 55.69
C VAL A 332 11.93 5.48 54.51
N PRO A 333 12.69 6.57 54.69
CA PRO A 333 13.02 7.48 53.60
C PRO A 333 14.04 6.82 52.66
N LEU A 334 13.61 6.51 51.44
CA LEU A 334 14.44 5.90 50.41
C LEU A 334 14.99 6.97 49.48
N THR A 335 16.21 6.74 49.00
CA THR A 335 16.90 7.56 47.99
C THR A 335 17.11 6.79 46.69
N HIS A 336 17.30 5.48 46.81
CA HIS A 336 17.57 4.56 45.71
C HIS A 336 16.72 3.31 45.88
N VAL A 337 16.37 2.70 44.76
CA VAL A 337 15.59 1.47 44.69
C VAL A 337 16.24 0.53 43.68
N LYS A 338 16.28 -0.77 44.00
CA LYS A 338 16.87 -1.81 43.17
C LYS A 338 15.80 -2.81 42.78
N LEU A 339 15.47 -2.84 41.50
CA LEU A 339 14.60 -3.87 40.92
C LEU A 339 15.46 -5.09 40.58
N THR A 340 15.01 -6.27 40.96
CA THR A 340 15.67 -7.55 40.69
C THR A 340 14.70 -8.48 39.97
N MET A 341 15.09 -8.94 38.78
CA MET A 341 14.42 -9.95 37.97
C MET A 341 15.02 -11.33 38.22
N ILE A 342 14.18 -12.34 38.30
CA ILE A 342 14.58 -13.71 38.61
C ILE A 342 13.95 -14.68 37.59
N PRO A 343 14.73 -15.54 36.91
CA PRO A 343 16.19 -15.43 36.81
C PRO A 343 16.64 -14.27 35.91
N ASP A 344 15.90 -13.99 34.85
CA ASP A 344 16.16 -13.00 33.80
C ASP A 344 14.82 -12.61 33.15
N GLY A 345 14.83 -11.68 32.20
CA GLY A 345 13.65 -11.36 31.39
C GLY A 345 13.56 -9.89 31.01
N GLY A 346 12.35 -9.45 30.67
CA GLY A 346 12.05 -8.08 30.29
C GLY A 346 10.99 -7.41 31.16
N VAL A 347 11.25 -6.15 31.51
CA VAL A 347 10.32 -5.27 32.22
C VAL A 347 10.17 -3.97 31.43
N LYS A 348 8.93 -3.50 31.30
CA LYS A 348 8.61 -2.30 30.55
C LYS A 348 8.75 -1.03 31.37
N ARG A 349 8.11 -0.97 32.53
CA ARG A 349 8.17 0.21 33.43
C ARG A 349 8.38 -0.21 34.87
N PHE A 350 9.02 0.70 35.61
CA PHE A 350 9.17 0.61 37.05
C PHE A 350 8.77 1.93 37.70
N ARG A 351 7.73 1.89 38.54
CA ARG A 351 7.16 3.06 39.22
C ARG A 351 7.34 2.93 40.73
N ALA A 352 7.62 4.04 41.39
CA ALA A 352 7.72 4.11 42.85
C ALA A 352 6.86 5.27 43.37
N PHE A 353 5.63 4.97 43.74
CA PHE A 353 4.67 5.95 44.24
C PHE A 353 4.89 6.22 45.72
N GLY A 354 5.16 7.47 46.07
CA GLY A 354 5.43 7.86 47.45
C GLY A 354 5.31 9.35 47.72
N LYS A 355 5.51 9.70 48.99
CA LYS A 355 5.55 11.08 49.47
C LYS A 355 6.99 11.55 49.63
N ARG A 356 7.32 12.79 49.24
CA ARG A 356 8.67 13.34 49.44
C ARG A 356 9.00 13.57 50.91
N VAL A 357 10.26 13.43 51.28
CA VAL A 357 10.76 13.82 52.61
C VAL A 357 10.89 15.34 52.68
N ALA A 358 10.31 15.97 53.71
CA ALA A 358 10.45 17.41 53.93
C ALA A 358 11.89 17.75 54.39
N HIS A 359 12.72 18.29 53.49
CA HIS A 359 13.99 18.90 53.89
C HIS A 359 13.76 20.30 54.47
N SER A 360 14.24 20.55 55.69
CA SER A 360 14.42 21.88 56.27
C SER A 360 15.79 22.44 55.85
N GLY A 361 15.83 23.22 54.77
CA GLY A 361 17.02 23.91 54.22
C GLY A 361 16.58 25.00 53.24
N PRO A 362 17.35 26.08 53.02
CA PRO A 362 16.81 27.38 52.62
C PRO A 362 16.16 27.31 51.23
N ALA A 363 14.99 27.94 51.12
CA ALA A 363 14.22 28.04 49.89
C ALA A 363 15.07 28.65 48.74
N PRO A 364 14.90 28.20 47.49
CA PRO A 364 15.43 28.93 46.34
C PRO A 364 14.81 30.34 46.31
N PRO A 365 15.53 31.37 45.86
CA PRO A 365 15.06 32.75 45.95
C PRO A 365 13.81 32.95 45.08
N PRO A 366 12.90 33.85 45.46
CA PRO A 366 11.73 34.16 44.65
C PRO A 366 12.17 34.88 43.37
N THR A 367 11.39 34.64 42.33
CA THR A 367 11.39 35.28 41.01
C THR A 367 11.73 36.78 41.06
N MET A 368 12.76 37.20 40.31
CA MET A 368 13.09 38.61 40.11
C MET A 368 12.21 39.24 39.03
N ASP A 369 11.48 40.29 39.43
CA ASP A 369 11.04 41.42 38.61
C ASP A 369 12.23 42.42 38.46
N PRO A 370 12.37 43.19 37.36
CA PRO A 370 13.59 43.92 37.06
C PRO A 370 13.60 45.31 37.73
N GLY A 371 14.59 45.57 38.57
CA GLY A 371 14.73 46.90 39.15
C GLY A 371 15.92 47.07 40.08
N ASP A 372 16.88 47.85 39.60
CA ASP A 372 17.74 48.74 40.37
C ASP A 372 19.04 48.19 41.00
N SER A 373 19.90 49.16 41.26
CA SER A 373 21.34 49.21 41.12
C SER A 373 22.08 49.10 42.46
N GLY A 374 23.38 48.78 42.39
CA GLY A 374 24.35 49.37 43.31
C GLY A 374 25.16 48.44 44.22
N SER A 375 26.46 48.45 43.96
CA SER A 375 27.60 48.45 44.90
C SER A 375 27.99 47.19 45.71
N ASP A 376 29.07 46.55 45.23
CA ASP A 376 30.45 46.63 45.77
C ASP A 376 30.89 45.86 47.04
N ASN A 377 32.10 45.29 46.89
CA ASN A 377 33.12 44.83 47.86
C ASN A 377 33.07 43.41 48.47
N GLY A 378 33.94 42.53 47.93
CA GLY A 378 35.34 42.45 48.41
C GLY A 378 35.81 41.17 49.12
N GLY A 379 36.90 40.57 48.59
CA GLY A 379 37.90 39.78 49.35
C GLY A 379 38.11 38.33 48.87
N GLU A 380 38.99 38.04 47.91
CA GLU A 380 40.47 37.82 48.01
C GLU A 380 40.97 36.39 48.41
N LYS A 381 41.65 35.77 47.42
CA LYS A 381 43.02 35.17 47.46
C LYS A 381 43.25 33.64 47.59
N ARG A 382 43.91 33.14 46.51
CA ARG A 382 45.19 32.35 46.40
C ARG A 382 45.21 30.90 46.91
N ARG A 383 45.99 29.92 46.40
CA ARG A 383 47.19 29.83 45.53
C ARG A 383 47.35 28.36 45.08
N THR A 384 47.91 28.10 43.90
CA THR A 384 48.54 26.82 43.45
C THR A 384 49.97 26.72 44.05
N ILE A 385 50.73 25.60 44.12
CA ILE A 385 51.21 24.60 43.12
C ILE A 385 51.90 23.39 43.90
N PRO A 386 52.74 22.46 43.35
CA PRO A 386 52.44 21.03 43.06
C PRO A 386 53.51 19.99 43.53
N ALA A 387 53.44 18.78 42.91
CA ALA A 387 54.50 17.84 42.50
C ALA A 387 55.23 17.04 43.61
N ASP A 388 55.41 15.73 43.45
CA ASP A 388 56.49 15.15 42.64
C ASP A 388 56.52 13.60 42.75
N LEU A 389 56.98 12.99 41.65
CA LEU A 389 57.51 11.64 41.46
C LEU A 389 56.60 10.41 41.16
N PRO A 390 57.11 9.48 40.31
CA PRO A 390 56.30 8.76 39.33
C PRO A 390 56.68 7.25 39.19
N THR A 391 56.27 6.66 38.05
CA THR A 391 57.02 5.66 37.24
C THR A 391 57.14 4.21 37.73
N SER A 392 56.25 3.37 37.19
CA SER A 392 56.50 2.16 36.36
C SER A 392 57.63 1.16 36.71
N LEU A 393 57.37 -0.14 36.49
CA LEU A 393 57.90 -0.95 35.36
C LEU A 393 57.72 -2.45 35.62
N ASP A 394 57.28 -3.16 34.57
CA ASP A 394 57.68 -4.50 34.12
C ASP A 394 58.28 -5.49 35.13
N ASP A 395 57.67 -6.67 35.25
CA ASP A 395 58.32 -7.92 34.80
C ASP A 395 57.56 -9.19 35.20
N ARG A 396 57.23 -10.01 34.19
CA ARG A 396 57.37 -11.48 34.08
C ARG A 396 56.25 -12.05 33.18
N ARG A 397 56.45 -12.16 31.87
CA ARG A 397 57.23 -13.15 31.08
C ARG A 397 56.52 -14.50 30.83
N HIS A 398 56.25 -14.72 29.53
CA HIS A 398 56.54 -15.89 28.67
C HIS A 398 55.69 -17.19 28.73
N ALA A 399 54.77 -17.35 27.76
CA ALA A 399 54.86 -18.05 26.46
C ALA A 399 55.02 -19.62 26.30
N VAL A 400 54.18 -20.14 25.38
CA VAL A 400 54.30 -21.25 24.36
C VAL A 400 54.00 -22.73 24.68
N GLY A 401 53.17 -23.36 23.80
CA GLY A 401 53.21 -24.78 23.41
C GLY A 401 51.86 -25.39 22.95
N GLU A 402 51.39 -25.15 21.72
CA GLU A 402 51.25 -26.11 20.58
C GLU A 402 50.43 -27.40 20.82
N PHE A 403 49.32 -27.60 20.06
CA PHE A 403 49.20 -28.58 18.96
C PHE A 403 47.77 -28.65 18.33
N THR A 404 47.76 -28.67 16.98
CA THR A 404 46.78 -29.25 16.02
C THR A 404 45.39 -28.63 15.78
N MET A 405 45.22 -28.13 14.55
CA MET A 405 43.96 -28.14 13.77
C MET A 405 43.49 -29.59 13.51
N PRO A 406 42.17 -29.81 13.38
CA PRO A 406 41.58 -29.92 12.05
C PRO A 406 40.29 -29.10 11.88
N GLU A 407 40.02 -28.72 10.63
CA GLU A 407 38.76 -28.12 10.15
C GLU A 407 37.55 -29.00 10.53
N THR A 408 36.42 -28.40 10.93
CA THR A 408 35.17 -28.29 10.13
C THR A 408 33.98 -27.74 10.95
N GLU A 409 33.12 -27.01 10.22
CA GLU A 409 31.68 -26.76 10.46
C GLU A 409 31.24 -25.65 11.44
N MET A 410 31.04 -24.45 10.85
CA MET A 410 30.09 -23.44 11.29
C MET A 410 28.65 -23.94 11.09
N TYR A 411 27.87 -23.90 12.16
CA TYR A 411 26.44 -24.20 12.20
C TYR A 411 25.65 -22.91 11.95
N ASP A 412 24.95 -22.85 10.82
CA ASP A 412 23.96 -21.82 10.47
C ASP A 412 22.57 -22.36 10.80
N GLY A 413 21.85 -21.64 11.66
CA GLY A 413 20.54 -22.01 12.18
C GLY A 413 19.40 -21.54 11.28
N TRP A 414 19.41 -21.96 10.01
CA TRP A 414 18.17 -22.10 9.22
C TRP A 414 17.78 -23.59 9.24
N GLN A 415 16.90 -23.94 10.17
CA GLN A 415 16.10 -25.18 10.15
C GLN A 415 14.67 -24.81 10.57
N GLY A 416 13.60 -25.27 9.92
CA GLY A 416 13.46 -26.27 8.85
C GLY A 416 12.03 -26.19 8.27
N GLN A 417 11.53 -27.12 7.46
CA GLN A 417 12.09 -28.38 6.96
C GLN A 417 11.51 -28.64 5.55
N SER A 418 12.38 -29.09 4.66
CA SER A 418 12.03 -29.88 3.49
C SER A 418 11.67 -31.30 3.92
N GLN A 419 10.51 -31.81 3.48
CA GLN A 419 10.30 -33.26 3.40
C GLN A 419 10.94 -33.80 2.12
N PHE A 420 11.62 -34.93 2.30
CA PHE A 420 12.49 -35.62 1.38
C PHE A 420 11.76 -36.16 0.13
N LEU A 421 12.38 -36.00 -1.04
CA LEU A 421 12.23 -36.94 -2.15
C LEU A 421 13.61 -37.46 -2.53
N THR A 422 13.77 -38.77 -2.40
CA THR A 422 14.91 -39.58 -2.80
C THR A 422 15.18 -39.49 -4.31
N SER A 423 16.43 -39.65 -4.70
CA SER A 423 16.92 -39.62 -6.08
C SER A 423 16.09 -40.50 -7.03
N PRO A 424 15.54 -39.97 -8.14
CA PRO A 424 14.99 -40.82 -9.18
C PRO A 424 16.13 -41.49 -9.96
N VAL A 425 15.99 -42.79 -10.15
CA VAL A 425 16.77 -43.62 -11.09
C VAL A 425 16.63 -43.04 -12.51
N LEU A 426 17.70 -43.12 -13.31
CA LEU A 426 17.77 -42.74 -14.72
C LEU A 426 16.49 -43.10 -15.50
N ALA A 427 15.65 -42.09 -15.75
CA ALA A 427 14.43 -42.21 -16.55
C ALA A 427 14.71 -41.83 -18.02
N LYS A 428 14.07 -42.57 -18.94
CA LYS A 428 14.03 -42.35 -20.39
C LYS A 428 13.58 -40.91 -20.75
N PRO A 429 13.96 -40.39 -21.93
CA PRO A 429 13.65 -39.01 -22.34
C PRO A 429 12.13 -38.80 -22.36
N LEU A 430 11.66 -37.81 -21.60
CA LEU A 430 10.27 -37.39 -21.54
C LEU A 430 9.94 -36.48 -22.74
N ASN A 431 8.79 -36.77 -23.35
CA ASN A 431 8.24 -36.12 -24.54
C ASN A 431 7.51 -34.81 -24.11
N PHE A 432 7.90 -33.67 -24.69
CA PHE A 432 7.39 -32.33 -24.34
C PHE A 432 6.09 -31.95 -25.07
N GLY A 433 5.13 -32.87 -25.14
CA GLY A 433 3.87 -32.70 -25.88
C GLY A 433 2.76 -31.92 -25.16
N ASP A 434 2.72 -31.93 -23.82
CA ASP A 434 1.52 -31.53 -23.07
C ASP A 434 1.65 -30.24 -22.26
N LEU A 435 2.23 -29.19 -22.86
CA LEU A 435 2.15 -27.81 -22.33
C LEU A 435 1.37 -26.86 -23.25
N SER A 436 0.49 -27.42 -24.09
CA SER A 436 -0.61 -26.66 -24.69
C SER A 436 -1.86 -26.82 -23.84
N LEU A 437 -2.34 -25.72 -23.25
CA LEU A 437 -3.67 -25.60 -22.64
C LEU A 437 -4.75 -25.68 -23.72
N ASN A 438 -4.95 -26.88 -24.25
CA ASN A 438 -6.02 -27.16 -25.18
C ASN A 438 -6.40 -28.65 -25.08
N ASP A 439 -6.88 -29.08 -23.92
CA ASP A 439 -7.64 -30.32 -23.79
C ASP A 439 -8.97 -30.03 -23.07
N SER A 440 -10.04 -30.46 -23.70
CA SER A 440 -11.45 -30.20 -23.39
C SER A 440 -12.10 -31.42 -22.73
N ASN A 441 -11.40 -32.03 -21.77
CA ASN A 441 -11.85 -33.27 -21.09
C ASN A 441 -11.61 -33.21 -19.58
N GLN A 442 -12.09 -32.15 -18.92
CA GLN A 442 -12.07 -32.07 -17.46
C GLN A 442 -13.48 -31.87 -16.90
N ASP A 443 -14.42 -32.75 -17.28
CA ASP A 443 -15.78 -32.78 -16.72
C ASP A 443 -16.10 -34.00 -15.86
N ASP A 444 -15.20 -34.98 -15.67
CA ASP A 444 -15.60 -36.25 -15.03
C ASP A 444 -14.83 -36.71 -13.78
N PHE A 445 -14.01 -35.86 -13.14
CA PHE A 445 -13.39 -36.22 -11.85
C PHE A 445 -13.18 -35.01 -10.92
N VAL A 446 -14.27 -34.49 -10.35
CA VAL A 446 -14.23 -33.71 -9.11
C VAL A 446 -15.07 -34.40 -8.06
N GLY A 447 -14.44 -35.30 -7.31
CA GLY A 447 -14.95 -35.75 -6.03
C GLY A 447 -14.84 -34.64 -5.00
N GLY A 448 -15.98 -34.07 -4.63
CA GLY A 448 -16.29 -33.52 -3.29
C GLY A 448 -15.28 -32.55 -2.65
N GLY A 449 -15.16 -31.35 -3.19
CA GLY A 449 -14.76 -30.17 -2.41
C GLY A 449 -16.00 -29.41 -1.91
N PRO A 450 -15.94 -28.65 -0.79
CA PRO A 450 -17.09 -27.89 -0.30
C PRO A 450 -17.48 -26.82 -1.33
N LYS A 451 -18.75 -26.81 -1.76
CA LYS A 451 -19.30 -25.76 -2.64
C LYS A 451 -19.42 -24.44 -1.87
N ASP A 452 -19.12 -23.35 -2.57
CA ASP A 452 -19.27 -21.97 -2.10
C ASP A 452 -20.73 -21.60 -1.75
N SER A 453 -20.96 -20.65 -0.84
CA SER A 453 -22.31 -20.25 -0.37
C SER A 453 -23.20 -19.80 -1.53
N ASP A 454 -22.61 -19.13 -2.51
CA ASP A 454 -23.32 -18.53 -3.64
C ASP A 454 -23.78 -19.57 -4.67
N ALA A 455 -22.95 -20.60 -4.90
CA ALA A 455 -23.33 -21.75 -5.72
C ALA A 455 -24.51 -22.52 -5.12
N ARG A 456 -24.62 -22.50 -3.78
CA ARG A 456 -25.68 -23.20 -3.05
C ARG A 456 -26.98 -22.40 -2.99
N LEU A 457 -26.91 -21.08 -2.87
CA LEU A 457 -28.06 -20.20 -3.04
C LEU A 457 -28.66 -20.38 -4.45
N MET A 458 -27.81 -20.50 -5.48
CA MET A 458 -28.27 -20.85 -6.83
C MET A 458 -28.95 -22.22 -6.92
N GLU A 459 -28.46 -23.23 -6.19
CA GLU A 459 -29.08 -24.56 -6.11
C GLU A 459 -30.48 -24.50 -5.44
N MET A 460 -30.61 -23.75 -4.34
CA MET A 460 -31.91 -23.54 -3.66
C MET A 460 -32.88 -22.70 -4.51
N LEU A 461 -32.39 -21.68 -5.23
CA LEU A 461 -33.20 -20.90 -6.18
C LEU A 461 -33.67 -21.77 -7.36
N ALA A 462 -32.81 -22.67 -7.85
CA ALA A 462 -33.18 -23.64 -8.88
C ALA A 462 -34.22 -24.64 -8.38
N ALA A 463 -34.10 -25.13 -7.14
CA ALA A 463 -35.11 -25.98 -6.51
C ALA A 463 -36.45 -25.24 -6.31
N GLN A 464 -36.40 -23.99 -5.83
CA GLN A 464 -37.59 -23.13 -5.71
C GLN A 464 -38.26 -22.90 -7.08
N ALA A 465 -37.48 -22.67 -8.13
CA ALA A 465 -37.99 -22.51 -9.49
C ALA A 465 -38.56 -23.81 -10.09
N ALA A 466 -37.96 -24.96 -9.78
CA ALA A 466 -38.47 -26.27 -10.18
C ALA A 466 -39.83 -26.56 -9.53
N HIS A 467 -39.97 -26.29 -8.22
CA HIS A 467 -41.23 -26.43 -7.50
C HIS A 467 -42.30 -25.41 -7.93
N ARG A 468 -41.91 -24.23 -8.40
CA ARG A 468 -42.83 -23.22 -8.95
C ARG A 468 -43.45 -23.65 -10.30
N ASN A 469 -42.76 -24.48 -11.08
CA ASN A 469 -43.22 -24.96 -12.39
C ASN A 469 -44.13 -26.20 -12.30
N GLU A 470 -44.14 -26.92 -11.17
CA GLU A 470 -45.18 -27.92 -10.86
C GLU A 470 -46.45 -27.22 -10.36
N ALA A 471 -47.11 -26.52 -11.28
CA ALA A 471 -48.37 -25.83 -11.01
C ALA A 471 -49.51 -26.83 -10.71
N ALA A 472 -50.27 -26.51 -9.65
CA ALA A 472 -51.52 -27.12 -9.20
C ALA A 472 -51.39 -28.36 -8.30
N LEU A 473 -50.99 -28.14 -7.04
CA LEU A 473 -51.43 -29.02 -5.98
C LEU A 473 -52.93 -28.76 -5.71
N GLU A 474 -53.70 -29.84 -5.77
CA GLU A 474 -55.14 -29.92 -5.54
C GLU A 474 -55.54 -29.36 -4.16
N ASP A 475 -56.80 -28.96 -4.00
CA ASP A 475 -57.34 -28.44 -2.74
C ASP A 475 -57.01 -29.41 -1.58
N GLU A 476 -56.40 -28.91 -0.50
CA GLU A 476 -55.88 -29.74 0.60
C GLU A 476 -56.98 -30.63 1.21
N ASP A 477 -58.21 -30.10 1.27
CA ASP A 477 -59.42 -30.81 1.72
C ASP A 477 -59.83 -31.95 0.78
N ALA A 478 -59.54 -31.84 -0.52
CA ALA A 478 -59.81 -32.89 -1.51
C ALA A 478 -58.82 -34.05 -1.39
N ILE A 479 -57.56 -33.78 -1.02
CA ILE A 479 -56.53 -34.81 -0.82
C ILE A 479 -56.82 -35.61 0.45
N ILE A 480 -57.23 -34.94 1.53
CA ILE A 480 -57.60 -35.60 2.80
C ILE A 480 -58.82 -36.51 2.61
N THR A 481 -59.84 -36.05 1.89
CA THR A 481 -61.11 -36.80 1.67
C THR A 481 -61.05 -37.88 0.59
N ASN A 482 -59.95 -37.98 -0.18
CA ASN A 482 -59.81 -38.95 -1.26
C ASN A 482 -59.61 -40.39 -0.73
N GLU A 483 -60.61 -41.27 -0.90
CA GLU A 483 -60.58 -42.67 -0.43
C GLU A 483 -59.65 -43.59 -1.25
N LYS A 484 -59.13 -43.14 -2.40
CA LYS A 484 -58.27 -43.96 -3.28
C LYS A 484 -56.78 -43.87 -2.97
N MET A 485 -56.35 -42.84 -2.26
CA MET A 485 -54.93 -42.63 -1.93
C MET A 485 -54.55 -43.34 -0.63
N THR A 486 -53.37 -43.96 -0.63
CA THR A 486 -52.82 -44.57 0.58
C THR A 486 -52.41 -43.50 1.60
N GLU A 487 -52.43 -43.83 2.89
CA GLU A 487 -52.04 -42.90 3.96
C GLU A 487 -50.60 -42.38 3.77
N SER A 488 -49.72 -43.19 3.19
CA SER A 488 -48.33 -42.80 2.88
C SER A 488 -48.24 -41.78 1.75
N GLU A 489 -49.05 -41.93 0.69
CA GLU A 489 -49.10 -40.97 -0.42
C GLU A 489 -49.69 -39.63 0.01
N LYS A 490 -50.69 -39.64 0.91
CA LYS A 490 -51.24 -38.39 1.47
C LYS A 490 -50.20 -37.61 2.28
N LYS A 491 -49.39 -38.31 3.08
CA LYS A 491 -48.30 -37.68 3.86
C LYS A 491 -47.24 -37.04 2.96
N ASP A 492 -46.81 -37.75 1.91
CA ASP A 492 -45.80 -37.25 0.97
C ASP A 492 -46.26 -35.98 0.23
N ILE A 493 -47.50 -35.96 -0.27
CA ILE A 493 -48.05 -34.80 -0.98
C ILE A 493 -48.24 -33.59 -0.05
N LEU A 494 -48.82 -33.80 1.14
CA LEU A 494 -49.05 -32.71 2.10
C LEU A 494 -47.72 -32.19 2.69
N GLN A 495 -46.70 -33.04 2.84
CA GLN A 495 -45.37 -32.61 3.26
C GLN A 495 -44.69 -31.74 2.21
N ARG A 496 -44.72 -32.14 0.92
CA ARG A 496 -44.20 -31.32 -0.19
C ARG A 496 -44.94 -29.99 -0.31
N ALA A 497 -46.26 -29.99 -0.07
CA ALA A 497 -47.06 -28.77 -0.03
C ALA A 497 -46.60 -27.80 1.07
N LEU A 498 -46.26 -28.30 2.27
CA LEU A 498 -45.72 -27.46 3.35
C LEU A 498 -44.37 -26.84 2.97
N THR A 499 -43.42 -27.63 2.43
CA THR A 499 -42.10 -27.13 2.02
C THR A 499 -42.22 -26.07 0.93
N MET A 500 -43.12 -26.28 -0.02
CA MET A 500 -43.39 -25.33 -1.12
C MET A 500 -44.08 -24.05 -0.62
N ALA A 501 -45.02 -24.16 0.33
CA ALA A 501 -45.64 -22.99 0.94
C ALA A 501 -44.61 -22.19 1.75
N ALA A 502 -43.67 -22.88 2.42
CA ALA A 502 -42.60 -22.26 3.19
C ALA A 502 -41.57 -21.53 2.32
N SER A 503 -41.20 -22.09 1.15
CA SER A 503 -40.26 -21.48 0.21
C SER A 503 -40.82 -20.31 -0.59
N ASN A 504 -42.15 -20.24 -0.77
CA ASN A 504 -42.82 -19.14 -1.46
C ASN A 504 -43.33 -18.04 -0.51
N GLY A 505 -43.25 -18.26 0.81
CA GLY A 505 -43.73 -17.30 1.81
C GLY A 505 -45.26 -17.27 1.98
N ASP A 506 -45.98 -18.33 1.59
CA ASP A 506 -47.45 -18.40 1.65
C ASP A 506 -47.92 -18.71 3.08
N THR A 507 -48.08 -17.65 3.88
CA THR A 507 -48.42 -17.76 5.31
C THR A 507 -49.77 -18.41 5.56
N ASP A 508 -50.75 -18.19 4.68
CA ASP A 508 -52.11 -18.66 4.88
C ASP A 508 -52.20 -20.18 4.66
N LYS A 509 -51.48 -20.71 3.66
CA LYS A 509 -51.38 -22.16 3.46
C LYS A 509 -50.56 -22.85 4.55
N VAL A 510 -49.44 -22.25 4.97
CA VAL A 510 -48.63 -22.80 6.07
C VAL A 510 -49.47 -22.92 7.34
N LYS A 511 -50.25 -21.90 7.69
CA LYS A 511 -51.15 -21.97 8.86
C LYS A 511 -52.25 -23.01 8.70
N LYS A 512 -52.89 -23.11 7.53
CA LYS A 512 -53.91 -24.14 7.27
C LYS A 512 -53.37 -25.56 7.40
N LEU A 513 -52.18 -25.84 6.86
CA LEU A 513 -51.54 -27.16 6.95
C LEU A 513 -51.14 -27.53 8.39
N LEU A 514 -50.76 -26.54 9.20
CA LEU A 514 -50.28 -26.74 10.58
C LEU A 514 -51.38 -26.72 11.65
N GLU A 515 -52.50 -26.03 11.39
CA GLU A 515 -53.62 -25.87 12.33
C GLU A 515 -54.89 -26.65 11.93
N GLY A 516 -55.02 -27.07 10.66
CA GLY A 516 -56.19 -27.77 10.13
C GLY A 516 -56.14 -29.30 10.23
N ASP A 517 -57.06 -29.97 9.53
CA ASP A 517 -57.21 -31.44 9.52
C ASP A 517 -55.97 -32.17 8.94
N ALA A 518 -55.13 -31.45 8.19
CA ALA A 518 -53.85 -31.90 7.63
C ALA A 518 -52.75 -32.12 8.68
N LYS A 519 -52.88 -31.56 9.90
CA LYS A 519 -51.83 -31.61 10.94
C LYS A 519 -51.39 -33.04 11.28
N SER A 520 -52.28 -34.02 11.17
CA SER A 520 -51.96 -35.43 11.45
C SER A 520 -51.08 -36.09 10.37
N PHE A 521 -50.96 -35.46 9.20
CA PHE A 521 -50.23 -35.97 8.03
C PHE A 521 -48.94 -35.20 7.75
N VAL A 522 -48.66 -34.11 8.48
CA VAL A 522 -47.52 -33.21 8.24
C VAL A 522 -46.59 -33.21 9.45
N ASP A 523 -45.29 -33.37 9.21
CA ASP A 523 -44.26 -33.23 10.22
C ASP A 523 -43.41 -31.99 9.90
N VAL A 524 -43.48 -30.98 10.78
CA VAL A 524 -42.82 -29.68 10.63
C VAL A 524 -41.30 -29.79 10.50
N ASN A 525 -40.72 -30.87 11.04
CA ASN A 525 -39.28 -31.09 11.10
C ASN A 525 -38.79 -32.11 10.07
N LEU A 526 -39.68 -32.69 9.25
CA LEU A 526 -39.25 -33.66 8.25
C LEU A 526 -38.49 -32.94 7.12
N PRO A 527 -37.22 -33.32 6.85
CA PRO A 527 -36.50 -32.79 5.72
C PRO A 527 -37.04 -33.36 4.40
N ASP A 528 -36.90 -32.61 3.33
CA ASP A 528 -37.22 -33.08 1.98
C ASP A 528 -36.16 -34.04 1.40
N ASP A 529 -36.31 -34.40 0.12
CA ASP A 529 -35.40 -35.30 -0.60
C ASP A 529 -33.95 -34.77 -0.66
N ASP A 530 -33.76 -33.44 -0.53
CA ASP A 530 -32.45 -32.78 -0.48
C ASP A 530 -31.89 -32.65 0.95
N GLY A 531 -32.65 -33.07 1.96
CA GLY A 531 -32.27 -33.03 3.37
C GLY A 531 -32.51 -31.67 4.03
N THR A 532 -33.39 -30.84 3.47
CA THR A 532 -33.65 -29.46 3.92
C THR A 532 -35.02 -29.35 4.60
N PRO A 533 -35.11 -28.94 5.88
CA PRO A 533 -36.38 -28.67 6.55
C PRO A 533 -37.06 -27.39 6.04
N ALA A 534 -38.39 -27.32 6.12
CA ALA A 534 -39.18 -26.17 5.70
C ALA A 534 -38.74 -24.83 6.35
N LEU A 535 -38.27 -24.87 7.60
CA LEU A 535 -37.76 -23.70 8.32
C LEU A 535 -36.51 -23.08 7.66
N ILE A 536 -35.65 -23.90 7.03
CA ILE A 536 -34.46 -23.43 6.32
C ILE A 536 -34.83 -22.67 5.05
N TYR A 537 -35.80 -23.16 4.27
CA TYR A 537 -36.30 -22.44 3.09
C TYR A 537 -36.88 -21.08 3.46
N ALA A 538 -37.75 -21.03 4.48
CA ALA A 538 -38.33 -19.78 4.95
C ALA A 538 -37.26 -18.78 5.45
N SER A 539 -36.21 -19.29 6.12
CA SER A 539 -35.11 -18.47 6.65
C SER A 539 -34.13 -18.00 5.56
N CYS A 540 -33.89 -18.83 4.54
CA CYS A 540 -33.02 -18.52 3.40
C CYS A 540 -33.62 -17.42 2.52
N PHE A 541 -34.92 -17.50 2.21
CA PHE A 541 -35.61 -16.55 1.32
C PHE A 541 -36.21 -15.33 2.03
N GLY A 542 -36.07 -15.19 3.35
CA GLY A 542 -36.48 -13.97 4.06
C GLY A 542 -37.97 -13.91 4.46
N HIS A 543 -38.64 -15.05 4.61
CA HIS A 543 -40.08 -15.10 4.93
C HIS A 543 -40.37 -15.12 6.43
N GLU A 544 -40.19 -13.97 7.09
CA GLU A 544 -40.29 -13.83 8.56
C GLU A 544 -41.60 -14.35 9.18
N LYS A 545 -42.76 -14.03 8.60
CA LYS A 545 -44.07 -14.50 9.09
C LYS A 545 -44.26 -16.02 9.01
N VAL A 546 -43.62 -16.66 8.03
CA VAL A 546 -43.64 -18.12 7.87
C VAL A 546 -42.71 -18.77 8.89
N VAL A 547 -41.53 -18.18 9.13
CA VAL A 547 -40.61 -18.62 10.19
C VAL A 547 -41.31 -18.59 11.54
N GLU A 548 -42.05 -17.52 11.86
CA GLU A 548 -42.83 -17.43 13.09
C GLU A 548 -43.88 -18.55 13.21
N ALA A 549 -44.69 -18.75 12.16
CA ALA A 549 -45.73 -19.80 12.15
C ALA A 549 -45.14 -21.22 12.28
N LEU A 550 -44.00 -21.50 11.65
CA LEU A 550 -43.32 -22.80 11.76
C LEU A 550 -42.76 -23.02 13.17
N ILE A 551 -42.16 -21.99 13.78
CA ILE A 551 -41.64 -22.08 15.16
C ILE A 551 -42.80 -22.28 16.16
N GLU A 552 -43.92 -21.58 16.00
CA GLU A 552 -45.11 -21.76 16.82
C GLU A 552 -45.70 -23.18 16.71
N ALA A 553 -45.58 -23.80 15.53
CA ALA A 553 -45.99 -25.19 15.30
C ALA A 553 -44.98 -26.23 15.83
N GLY A 554 -43.86 -25.82 16.42
CA GLY A 554 -42.86 -26.71 17.02
C GLY A 554 -41.68 -27.06 16.11
N ALA A 555 -41.35 -26.23 15.12
CA ALA A 555 -40.14 -26.40 14.33
C ALA A 555 -38.87 -26.30 15.19
N ASN A 556 -37.91 -27.19 14.95
CA ASN A 556 -36.63 -27.20 15.61
C ASN A 556 -35.72 -26.13 14.98
N VAL A 557 -35.53 -25.04 15.72
CA VAL A 557 -34.71 -23.87 15.33
C VAL A 557 -33.25 -24.20 15.02
N ASN A 558 -32.77 -25.36 15.49
CA ASN A 558 -31.38 -25.82 15.41
C ASN A 558 -31.22 -27.03 14.49
N GLN A 559 -32.25 -27.42 13.74
CA GLN A 559 -32.15 -28.53 12.81
C GLN A 559 -31.32 -28.13 11.60
N GLN A 560 -30.27 -28.92 11.32
CA GLN A 560 -29.38 -28.65 10.22
C GLN A 560 -29.83 -29.36 8.95
N ASP A 561 -29.53 -28.77 7.79
CA ASP A 561 -29.66 -29.44 6.50
C ASP A 561 -28.58 -30.53 6.28
N ARG A 562 -28.61 -31.19 5.12
CA ARG A 562 -27.64 -32.22 4.71
C ARG A 562 -26.17 -31.80 4.85
N ASN A 563 -25.85 -30.52 4.75
CA ASN A 563 -24.48 -30.00 4.86
C ASN A 563 -24.21 -29.35 6.22
N GLN A 564 -25.03 -29.64 7.23
CA GLN A 564 -24.89 -29.15 8.60
C GLN A 564 -25.12 -27.63 8.73
N TRP A 565 -25.93 -27.01 7.88
CA TRP A 565 -26.29 -25.59 8.03
C TRP A 565 -27.61 -25.40 8.77
N THR A 566 -27.65 -24.44 9.70
CA THR A 566 -28.86 -24.10 10.47
C THR A 566 -29.70 -23.03 9.77
N PRO A 567 -30.99 -22.89 10.12
CA PRO A 567 -31.81 -21.76 9.70
C PRO A 567 -31.15 -20.40 10.04
N PHE A 568 -30.47 -20.31 11.19
CA PHE A 568 -29.78 -19.10 11.63
C PHE A 568 -28.57 -18.75 10.73
N MET A 569 -27.78 -19.74 10.31
CA MET A 569 -26.68 -19.52 9.36
C MET A 569 -27.19 -18.98 8.02
N TRP A 570 -28.27 -19.56 7.49
CA TRP A 570 -28.88 -19.12 6.24
C TRP A 570 -29.47 -17.71 6.31
N ALA A 571 -30.19 -17.39 7.40
CA ALA A 571 -30.67 -16.03 7.65
C ALA A 571 -29.49 -15.05 7.72
N MET A 572 -28.34 -15.50 8.25
CA MET A 572 -27.17 -14.65 8.41
C MET A 572 -26.41 -14.35 7.12
N THR A 573 -26.14 -15.38 6.31
CA THR A 573 -25.48 -15.22 5.01
C THR A 573 -26.30 -14.32 4.08
N ASN A 574 -27.63 -14.41 4.15
CA ASN A 574 -28.54 -13.63 3.31
C ASN A 574 -29.00 -12.29 3.93
N ARG A 575 -28.40 -11.87 5.06
CA ARG A 575 -28.65 -10.58 5.74
C ARG A 575 -30.10 -10.34 6.22
N HIS A 576 -30.83 -11.40 6.56
CA HIS A 576 -32.22 -11.32 7.04
C HIS A 576 -32.30 -11.00 8.54
N LYS A 577 -32.11 -9.72 8.90
CA LYS A 577 -32.03 -9.24 10.29
C LYS A 577 -33.22 -9.61 11.17
N GLY A 578 -34.45 -9.45 10.67
CA GLY A 578 -35.67 -9.78 11.43
C GLY A 578 -35.73 -11.26 11.81
N ILE A 579 -35.35 -12.13 10.88
CA ILE A 579 -35.32 -13.58 11.08
C ILE A 579 -34.19 -13.99 12.02
N SER A 580 -32.99 -13.42 11.87
CA SER A 580 -31.87 -13.68 12.77
C SER A 580 -32.22 -13.33 14.21
N LYS A 581 -32.90 -12.20 14.44
CA LYS A 581 -33.40 -11.81 15.76
C LYS A 581 -34.44 -12.81 16.28
N LEU A 582 -35.44 -13.14 15.47
CA LEU A 582 -36.49 -14.08 15.83
C LEU A 582 -35.94 -15.47 16.21
N LEU A 583 -34.93 -15.96 15.48
CA LEU A 583 -34.29 -17.24 15.74
C LEU A 583 -33.47 -17.22 17.04
N LEU A 584 -32.71 -16.16 17.31
CA LEU A 584 -31.96 -15.99 18.55
C LEU A 584 -32.88 -15.88 19.78
N ASP A 585 -33.97 -15.10 19.67
CA ASP A 585 -34.99 -14.96 20.72
C ASP A 585 -35.67 -16.29 21.07
N LYS A 586 -35.68 -17.24 20.11
CA LYS A 586 -36.25 -18.59 20.27
C LYS A 586 -35.19 -19.67 20.56
N GLY A 587 -33.96 -19.28 20.88
CA GLY A 587 -32.91 -20.19 21.35
C GLY A 587 -32.08 -20.88 20.26
N ALA A 588 -31.94 -20.25 19.08
CA ALA A 588 -30.99 -20.73 18.08
C ALA A 588 -29.54 -20.69 18.61
N SER A 589 -28.80 -21.77 18.38
CA SER A 589 -27.44 -21.95 18.85
C SER A 589 -26.45 -21.27 17.91
N SER A 590 -25.70 -20.30 18.41
CA SER A 590 -24.58 -19.67 17.70
C SER A 590 -23.39 -20.60 17.48
N GLU A 591 -23.21 -21.58 18.37
CA GLU A 591 -22.03 -22.45 18.43
C GLU A 591 -22.10 -23.66 17.50
N GLN A 592 -23.21 -23.86 16.79
CA GLN A 592 -23.30 -24.97 15.84
C GLN A 592 -22.36 -24.75 14.67
N LYS A 593 -21.76 -25.84 14.19
CA LYS A 593 -20.73 -25.80 13.15
C LYS A 593 -21.27 -26.44 11.87
N THR A 594 -20.96 -25.80 10.76
CA THR A 594 -21.16 -26.35 9.42
C THR A 594 -20.23 -27.55 9.17
N SER A 595 -20.43 -28.25 8.07
CA SER A 595 -19.51 -29.31 7.61
C SER A 595 -18.08 -28.82 7.37
N SER A 596 -17.89 -27.51 7.16
CA SER A 596 -16.58 -26.85 7.05
C SER A 596 -16.02 -26.34 8.38
N GLY A 597 -16.68 -26.60 9.50
CA GLY A 597 -16.22 -26.22 10.85
C GLY A 597 -16.50 -24.77 11.24
N ARG A 598 -17.24 -24.01 10.41
CA ARG A 598 -17.57 -22.59 10.63
C ARG A 598 -18.85 -22.44 11.45
N THR A 599 -18.89 -21.45 12.33
CA THR A 599 -20.07 -21.04 13.10
C THR A 599 -20.87 -19.97 12.35
N ALA A 600 -22.09 -19.66 12.81
CA ALA A 600 -22.91 -18.63 12.19
C ALA A 600 -22.23 -17.23 12.19
N PHE A 601 -21.35 -16.96 13.16
CA PHE A 601 -20.64 -15.68 13.27
C PHE A 601 -19.48 -15.54 12.27
N ASP A 602 -18.92 -16.65 11.78
CA ASP A 602 -17.83 -16.63 10.78
C ASP A 602 -18.29 -16.15 9.40
N PHE A 603 -19.60 -15.98 9.21
CA PHE A 603 -20.24 -15.48 8.00
C PHE A 603 -20.69 -14.01 8.11
N VAL A 604 -20.50 -13.37 9.26
CA VAL A 604 -20.85 -11.96 9.47
C VAL A 604 -19.68 -11.08 9.04
N PRO A 605 -19.86 -10.15 8.08
CA PRO A 605 -18.82 -9.20 7.72
C PRO A 605 -18.47 -8.32 8.93
N PRO A 606 -17.17 -8.05 9.19
CA PRO A 606 -16.78 -7.04 10.17
C PRO A 606 -17.40 -5.69 9.75
N ASP A 607 -17.85 -4.91 10.75
CA ASP A 607 -18.49 -3.60 10.59
C ASP A 607 -19.87 -3.58 9.91
N SER A 608 -20.56 -4.72 9.79
CA SER A 608 -21.97 -4.75 9.39
C SER A 608 -22.92 -4.36 10.54
N ASP A 609 -24.10 -3.82 10.21
CA ASP A 609 -25.19 -3.54 11.18
C ASP A 609 -25.55 -4.73 12.08
N MET A 610 -25.33 -5.96 11.59
CA MET A 610 -25.52 -7.17 12.40
C MET A 610 -24.38 -7.37 13.40
N SER A 611 -23.13 -7.08 13.02
CA SER A 611 -21.98 -7.12 13.93
C SER A 611 -22.23 -6.21 15.15
N PHE A 612 -22.70 -4.98 14.89
CA PHE A 612 -23.10 -4.05 15.95
C PHE A 612 -24.26 -4.59 16.79
N TYR A 613 -25.31 -5.14 16.16
CA TYR A 613 -26.44 -5.74 16.87
C TYR A 613 -26.04 -6.91 17.79
N LEU A 614 -25.17 -7.80 17.31
CA LEU A 614 -24.68 -8.95 18.10
C LEU A 614 -23.81 -8.49 19.28
N HIS A 615 -22.95 -7.49 19.05
CA HIS A 615 -22.13 -6.88 20.08
C HIS A 615 -22.99 -6.17 21.16
N ASP A 616 -24.00 -5.41 20.75
CA ASP A 616 -24.89 -4.64 21.63
C ASP A 616 -25.79 -5.54 22.49
N ASN A 617 -26.14 -6.74 21.98
CA ASN A 617 -26.90 -7.76 22.73
C ASN A 617 -26.02 -8.73 23.54
N GLY A 618 -24.72 -8.46 23.68
CA GLY A 618 -23.82 -9.24 24.54
C GLY A 618 -23.38 -10.59 23.97
N TYR A 619 -23.58 -10.84 22.67
CA TYR A 619 -22.97 -11.97 21.98
C TYR A 619 -21.53 -11.59 21.61
N SER A 620 -20.59 -11.89 22.49
CA SER A 620 -19.16 -11.71 22.22
C SER A 620 -18.76 -12.58 21.02
N ILE A 621 -18.21 -11.97 19.96
CA ILE A 621 -17.51 -12.68 18.87
C ILE A 621 -16.23 -13.28 19.48
N GLY A 622 -16.41 -14.43 20.13
CA GLY A 622 -15.35 -15.23 20.71
C GLY A 622 -14.88 -16.24 19.67
N SER A 623 -13.57 -16.22 19.39
CA SER A 623 -12.91 -17.23 18.58
C SER A 623 -13.16 -18.64 19.17
N ALA A 624 -14.12 -19.38 18.60
CA ALA A 624 -14.48 -20.74 19.04
C ALA A 624 -14.27 -21.75 17.90
N GLY A 625 -13.05 -21.76 17.35
CA GLY A 625 -12.79 -22.41 16.06
C GLY A 625 -11.52 -23.23 15.87
N ILE A 626 -10.47 -23.15 16.72
CA ILE A 626 -9.28 -24.01 16.56
C ILE A 626 -8.77 -24.47 17.93
N MET A 627 -9.15 -25.69 18.32
CA MET A 627 -8.27 -26.51 19.14
C MET A 627 -7.28 -27.19 18.20
N GLY A 628 -6.01 -26.84 18.34
CA GLY A 628 -4.90 -27.58 17.74
C GLY A 628 -4.18 -26.86 16.59
N ASP A 629 -3.57 -25.70 16.86
CA ASP A 629 -2.16 -25.51 16.51
C ASP A 629 -1.59 -24.29 17.25
N PHE A 630 -0.63 -24.55 18.15
CA PHE A 630 -0.10 -23.62 19.15
C PHE A 630 1.02 -22.70 18.61
N TYR A 631 1.21 -22.64 17.29
CA TYR A 631 2.22 -21.83 16.60
C TYR A 631 1.67 -21.24 15.28
N ASN A 632 0.69 -20.34 15.34
CA ASN A 632 0.50 -19.30 14.31
C ASN A 632 -0.58 -18.27 14.71
N PRO A 633 -0.23 -17.07 15.19
CA PRO A 633 -1.17 -15.97 15.30
C PRO A 633 -1.01 -15.06 14.07
N GLY A 634 -1.49 -15.50 12.90
CA GLY A 634 -1.21 -14.83 11.62
C GLY A 634 -2.42 -14.76 10.71
N PHE A 635 -3.57 -14.25 11.17
CA PHE A 635 -4.72 -14.07 10.27
C PHE A 635 -5.48 -12.74 10.43
N SER A 636 -5.28 -11.98 11.50
CA SER A 636 -5.71 -10.56 11.57
C SER A 636 -4.56 -9.59 11.27
N GLN A 637 -3.35 -9.96 11.68
CA GLN A 637 -2.13 -9.25 11.35
C GLN A 637 -1.85 -9.39 9.85
N ASP A 638 -1.95 -10.60 9.28
CA ASP A 638 -1.70 -10.84 7.86
C ASP A 638 -2.66 -10.10 6.92
N ARG A 639 -3.90 -9.78 7.32
CA ARG A 639 -4.84 -9.02 6.46
C ARG A 639 -4.61 -7.51 6.52
N PHE A 640 -4.26 -6.98 7.71
CA PHE A 640 -3.85 -5.58 7.87
C PHE A 640 -2.43 -5.36 7.34
N GLU A 641 -1.54 -6.34 7.45
CA GLU A 641 -0.22 -6.37 6.83
C GLU A 641 -0.31 -6.65 5.34
N GLU A 642 -1.28 -7.43 4.83
CA GLU A 642 -1.62 -7.50 3.40
C GLU A 642 -2.15 -6.17 2.92
N GLU A 643 -3.07 -5.51 3.63
CA GLU A 643 -3.63 -4.24 3.22
C GLU A 643 -2.60 -3.10 3.33
N MET A 644 -1.73 -3.13 4.34
CA MET A 644 -0.57 -2.24 4.45
C MET A 644 0.50 -2.59 3.43
N ALA A 645 0.74 -3.87 3.13
CA ALA A 645 1.67 -4.29 2.09
C ALA A 645 1.12 -4.04 0.70
N GLU A 646 -0.20 -4.06 0.50
CA GLU A 646 -0.90 -3.72 -0.73
C GLU A 646 -0.93 -2.21 -0.88
N ASN A 647 -1.20 -1.44 0.18
CA ASN A 647 -1.10 0.03 0.16
C ASN A 647 0.36 0.50 0.04
N GLU A 648 1.32 -0.20 0.62
CA GLU A 648 2.75 0.08 0.51
C GLU A 648 3.30 -0.41 -0.84
N MET A 649 2.85 -1.56 -1.35
CA MET A 649 3.13 -2.04 -2.72
C MET A 649 2.48 -1.11 -3.73
N ARG A 650 1.28 -0.61 -3.47
CA ARG A 650 0.59 0.42 -4.25
C ARG A 650 1.39 1.72 -4.22
N ARG A 651 1.86 2.19 -3.06
CA ARG A 651 2.70 3.39 -2.90
C ARG A 651 4.08 3.22 -3.58
N ARG A 652 4.69 2.04 -3.49
CA ARG A 652 5.93 1.67 -4.18
C ARG A 652 5.73 1.61 -5.69
N LEU A 653 4.64 0.99 -6.16
CA LEU A 653 4.23 1.02 -7.56
C LEU A 653 3.98 2.46 -8.00
N MET A 654 3.29 3.32 -7.22
CA MET A 654 3.11 4.75 -7.54
C MET A 654 4.47 5.46 -7.73
N MET A 655 5.46 5.17 -6.87
CA MET A 655 6.78 5.78 -6.92
C MET A 655 7.66 5.24 -8.06
N GLU A 656 7.66 3.92 -8.29
CA GLU A 656 8.36 3.29 -9.43
C GLU A 656 7.73 3.74 -10.76
N SER A 657 6.41 3.89 -10.79
CA SER A 657 5.65 4.29 -11.96
C SER A 657 5.82 5.76 -12.33
N ALA A 658 5.85 6.65 -11.34
CA ALA A 658 6.11 8.06 -11.57
C ALA A 658 7.56 8.30 -12.06
N ARG A 659 8.51 7.49 -11.59
CA ARG A 659 9.90 7.52 -12.06
C ARG A 659 10.05 7.08 -13.52
N ASP A 660 9.32 6.03 -13.93
CA ASP A 660 9.38 5.49 -15.29
C ASP A 660 8.62 6.35 -16.32
N LEU A 661 7.61 7.12 -15.88
CA LEU A 661 6.82 7.99 -16.73
C LEU A 661 7.28 9.46 -16.75
N GLU A 662 8.37 9.81 -16.06
CA GLU A 662 8.87 11.20 -15.91
C GLU A 662 7.75 12.15 -15.41
N VAL A 663 6.85 11.62 -14.58
CA VAL A 663 5.76 12.38 -13.99
C VAL A 663 6.34 13.27 -12.91
N ASP A 664 6.12 14.58 -13.02
CA ASP A 664 6.56 15.56 -12.03
C ASP A 664 5.78 15.36 -10.71
N LEU A 665 6.32 14.50 -9.86
CA LEU A 665 5.79 14.13 -8.54
C LEU A 665 5.55 15.35 -7.64
N GLY A 666 6.24 16.47 -7.89
CA GLY A 666 6.06 17.72 -7.14
C GLY A 666 4.70 18.38 -7.36
N ASN A 667 4.08 18.17 -8.52
CA ASN A 667 2.73 18.66 -8.84
C ASN A 667 1.62 17.63 -8.54
N VAL A 668 1.99 16.40 -8.14
CA VAL A 668 1.07 15.25 -8.01
C VAL A 668 0.69 14.96 -6.55
N GLY A 669 1.07 15.81 -5.59
CA GLY A 669 0.51 15.82 -4.22
C GLY A 669 0.52 14.46 -3.51
N MET A 670 1.71 13.98 -3.11
CA MET A 670 1.85 12.71 -2.37
C MET A 670 1.55 12.81 -0.85
N ASP A 671 1.23 14.00 -0.34
CA ASP A 671 1.05 14.31 1.09
C ASP A 671 -0.41 14.45 1.56
N ASP A 672 -1.41 14.18 0.72
CA ASP A 672 -2.79 14.21 1.18
C ASP A 672 -3.04 13.01 2.11
N GLN A 673 -3.23 13.30 3.41
CA GLN A 673 -3.89 12.38 4.33
C GLN A 673 -5.23 11.94 3.70
N PRO A 674 -5.69 10.68 3.90
CA PRO A 674 -7.06 10.35 3.56
C PRO A 674 -7.96 11.37 4.26
N GLU A 675 -8.74 12.13 3.48
CA GLU A 675 -9.73 13.05 4.05
C GLU A 675 -10.59 12.22 5.03
N PRO A 676 -10.80 12.72 6.27
CA PRO A 676 -11.72 12.04 7.18
C PRO A 676 -13.06 11.86 6.47
N MET A 677 -13.73 10.73 6.69
CA MET A 677 -15.13 10.60 6.25
C MET A 677 -15.89 11.75 6.90
N ASP A 678 -16.29 12.73 6.10
CA ASP A 678 -17.12 13.82 6.57
C ASP A 678 -18.46 13.19 6.95
N ASP A 679 -18.80 13.23 8.25
CA ASP A 679 -20.10 12.87 8.81
C ASP A 679 -21.26 13.79 8.28
N PHE A 680 -21.01 14.57 7.22
CA PHE A 680 -21.96 15.47 6.55
C PHE A 680 -22.69 14.83 5.35
N GLU A 681 -22.41 13.56 5.01
CA GLU A 681 -22.95 12.92 3.79
C GLU A 681 -24.42 12.45 3.88
N GLU A 682 -25.12 12.64 5.02
CA GLU A 682 -26.54 12.24 5.16
C GLU A 682 -27.58 13.28 4.69
N GLU A 683 -27.20 14.52 4.36
CA GLU A 683 -28.19 15.60 4.06
C GLU A 683 -28.06 16.31 2.70
N GLN A 684 -27.26 15.82 1.73
CA GLN A 684 -27.27 16.43 0.39
C GLN A 684 -28.51 15.99 -0.41
N ALA A 685 -29.31 16.96 -0.85
CA ALA A 685 -30.48 16.76 -1.71
C ALA A 685 -30.09 16.08 -3.04
N GLU A 686 -30.93 15.14 -3.50
CA GLU A 686 -30.72 14.39 -4.75
C GLU A 686 -30.64 15.33 -5.97
N PHE A 687 -29.62 15.15 -6.82
CA PHE A 687 -29.42 15.99 -8.01
C PHE A 687 -30.50 15.73 -9.06
N ASP A 688 -31.20 16.77 -9.50
CA ASP A 688 -32.35 16.64 -10.40
C ASP A 688 -31.91 16.81 -11.85
N TRP A 689 -31.92 15.71 -12.60
CA TRP A 689 -31.55 15.67 -14.02
C TRP A 689 -32.70 16.07 -14.96
N SER A 690 -33.93 16.14 -14.44
CA SER A 690 -35.13 16.43 -15.23
C SER A 690 -35.41 17.93 -15.34
N ARG A 691 -35.02 18.71 -14.33
CA ARG A 691 -35.20 20.16 -14.25
C ARG A 691 -33.99 20.83 -13.63
N CYS A 692 -33.78 22.09 -13.98
CA CYS A 692 -32.67 22.90 -13.48
C CYS A 692 -33.09 23.64 -12.22
N LEU A 693 -32.63 23.18 -11.05
CA LEU A 693 -32.84 23.87 -9.76
C LEU A 693 -31.82 24.99 -9.56
N HIS A 694 -32.17 26.01 -8.75
CA HIS A 694 -31.35 27.20 -8.52
C HIS A 694 -29.98 26.91 -7.87
N ASP A 695 -29.89 25.85 -7.09
CA ASP A 695 -28.68 25.33 -6.43
C ASP A 695 -27.83 24.42 -7.34
N GLN A 696 -28.30 24.10 -8.54
CA GLN A 696 -27.65 23.18 -9.50
C GLN A 696 -27.18 23.87 -10.78
N MET A 697 -26.78 25.14 -10.67
CA MET A 697 -26.26 25.93 -11.79
C MET A 697 -25.12 26.86 -11.35
N PHE A 698 -24.21 27.18 -12.27
CA PHE A 698 -23.18 28.18 -12.04
C PHE A 698 -23.52 29.44 -12.83
N VAL A 699 -23.87 30.50 -12.12
CA VAL A 699 -24.28 31.78 -12.70
C VAL A 699 -23.04 32.64 -12.97
N PHE A 700 -22.90 33.13 -14.19
CA PHE A 700 -21.78 33.98 -14.59
C PHE A 700 -22.19 35.06 -15.59
N GLN A 701 -21.39 36.11 -15.72
CA GLN A 701 -21.61 37.15 -16.74
C GLN A 701 -20.81 36.86 -18.01
N GLU A 702 -21.34 37.22 -19.18
CA GLU A 702 -20.72 36.91 -20.48
C GLU A 702 -19.29 37.43 -20.60
N HIS A 703 -18.96 38.57 -19.99
CA HIS A 703 -17.62 39.15 -20.04
C HIS A 703 -16.60 38.43 -19.13
N GLU A 704 -17.05 37.61 -18.18
CA GLU A 704 -16.21 36.82 -17.27
C GLU A 704 -15.89 35.44 -17.83
N LEU A 705 -16.61 34.99 -18.86
CA LEU A 705 -16.49 33.68 -19.48
C LEU A 705 -15.05 33.32 -19.84
N ASP A 706 -14.34 34.23 -20.50
CA ASP A 706 -12.96 33.97 -20.93
C ASP A 706 -12.00 33.80 -19.75
N ARG A 707 -12.21 34.58 -18.68
CA ARG A 707 -11.43 34.46 -17.43
C ARG A 707 -11.71 33.14 -16.72
N ILE A 708 -12.98 32.73 -16.63
CA ILE A 708 -13.37 31.47 -16.00
C ILE A 708 -12.73 30.31 -16.76
N LEU A 709 -12.85 30.28 -18.08
CA LEU A 709 -12.25 29.23 -18.91
C LEU A 709 -10.71 29.26 -18.87
N ASP A 710 -10.08 30.42 -18.76
CA ASP A 710 -8.62 30.51 -18.55
C ASP A 710 -8.20 29.84 -17.24
N ILE A 711 -8.96 30.02 -16.17
CA ILE A 711 -8.66 29.44 -14.84
C ILE A 711 -8.93 27.93 -14.86
N VAL A 712 -10.11 27.54 -15.34
CA VAL A 712 -10.63 26.17 -15.26
C VAL A 712 -10.01 25.22 -16.29
N VAL A 713 -9.60 25.73 -17.45
CA VAL A 713 -9.05 24.93 -18.56
C VAL A 713 -7.58 25.20 -18.79
N THR A 714 -7.19 26.46 -18.99
CA THR A 714 -5.84 26.79 -19.47
C THR A 714 -4.78 26.79 -18.37
N LYS A 715 -5.13 27.25 -17.17
CA LYS A 715 -4.22 27.36 -16.01
C LYS A 715 -4.39 26.23 -15.00
N MET A 716 -5.41 25.38 -15.18
CA MET A 716 -5.65 24.26 -14.30
C MET A 716 -4.56 23.21 -14.49
N THR A 717 -3.85 22.90 -13.40
CA THR A 717 -2.90 21.79 -13.37
C THR A 717 -3.62 20.53 -12.90
N PRO A 718 -3.22 19.33 -13.38
CA PRO A 718 -3.80 18.07 -12.92
C PRO A 718 -3.76 17.97 -11.39
N GLN A 719 -4.93 17.76 -10.76
CA GLN A 719 -5.07 17.67 -9.30
C GLN A 719 -5.33 16.23 -8.86
N ARG A 720 -4.91 15.89 -7.63
CA ARG A 720 -5.10 14.56 -7.04
C ARG A 720 -6.36 14.45 -6.18
N SER A 721 -6.77 15.54 -5.53
CA SER A 721 -7.93 15.53 -4.64
C SER A 721 -9.17 15.06 -5.40
N PRO A 722 -9.89 14.02 -4.90
CA PRO A 722 -11.10 13.50 -5.53
C PRO A 722 -12.16 14.57 -5.80
N SER A 723 -12.26 15.58 -4.94
CA SER A 723 -13.21 16.69 -5.08
C SER A 723 -12.77 17.72 -6.14
N GLN A 724 -11.46 17.87 -6.36
CA GLN A 724 -10.91 18.84 -7.32
C GLN A 724 -10.71 18.30 -8.74
N LYS A 725 -10.53 16.98 -8.89
CA LYS A 725 -10.38 16.30 -10.20
C LYS A 725 -11.49 16.61 -11.22
N PRO A 726 -12.79 16.54 -10.86
CA PRO A 726 -13.89 16.77 -11.81
C PRO A 726 -14.24 18.26 -11.98
N VAL A 727 -13.53 19.18 -11.30
CA VAL A 727 -13.88 20.62 -11.31
C VAL A 727 -14.02 21.19 -12.72
N PRO A 728 -13.13 20.90 -13.69
CA PRO A 728 -13.32 21.40 -15.06
C PRO A 728 -14.62 20.92 -15.71
N ALA A 729 -14.92 19.63 -15.61
CA ALA A 729 -16.17 19.08 -16.14
C ALA A 729 -17.40 19.68 -15.42
N ASN A 730 -17.37 19.76 -14.10
CA ASN A 730 -18.45 20.28 -13.27
C ASN A 730 -18.74 21.75 -13.57
N MET A 731 -17.70 22.60 -13.63
CA MET A 731 -17.82 24.02 -13.92
C MET A 731 -18.40 24.27 -15.31
N ILE A 732 -17.90 23.56 -16.34
CA ILE A 732 -18.39 23.71 -17.72
C ILE A 732 -19.85 23.24 -17.81
N PHE A 733 -20.20 22.13 -17.17
CA PHE A 733 -21.55 21.60 -17.17
C PHE A 733 -22.55 22.50 -16.43
N LEU A 734 -22.24 22.93 -15.20
CA LEU A 734 -23.11 23.82 -14.41
C LEU A 734 -23.30 25.18 -15.09
N SER A 735 -22.26 25.68 -15.77
CA SER A 735 -22.33 26.89 -16.61
C SER A 735 -23.22 26.66 -17.84
N ALA A 736 -23.17 25.46 -18.44
CA ALA A 736 -24.01 25.10 -19.57
C ALA A 736 -25.49 24.98 -19.17
N ARG A 737 -25.79 24.44 -17.98
CA ARG A 737 -27.17 24.44 -17.43
C ARG A 737 -27.71 25.86 -17.28
N TYR A 738 -26.97 26.76 -16.64
CA TYR A 738 -27.37 28.17 -16.53
C TYR A 738 -27.62 28.81 -17.92
N ALA A 739 -26.68 28.63 -18.85
CA ALA A 739 -26.77 29.22 -20.17
C ALA A 739 -27.99 28.71 -20.98
N HIS A 740 -28.32 27.43 -20.86
CA HIS A 740 -29.43 26.79 -21.56
C HIS A 740 -30.81 27.15 -20.97
N TYR A 741 -30.96 27.03 -19.64
CA TYR A 741 -32.26 27.15 -18.97
C TYR A 741 -32.62 28.61 -18.62
N HIS A 742 -31.63 29.48 -18.32
CA HIS A 742 -31.89 30.81 -17.76
C HIS A 742 -31.32 31.98 -18.56
N ALA A 743 -30.48 31.74 -19.57
CA ALA A 743 -29.87 32.82 -20.36
C ALA A 743 -30.26 32.76 -21.85
N SER A 744 -29.35 32.33 -22.74
CA SER A 744 -29.60 32.27 -24.17
C SER A 744 -28.84 31.14 -24.87
N PRO A 745 -29.41 30.57 -25.96
CA PRO A 745 -28.72 29.55 -26.76
C PRO A 745 -27.37 30.03 -27.35
N GLU A 746 -27.24 31.33 -27.62
CA GLU A 746 -25.99 31.90 -28.13
C GLU A 746 -24.89 31.94 -27.07
N LEU A 747 -25.24 32.21 -25.81
CA LEU A 747 -24.30 32.13 -24.69
C LEU A 747 -23.82 30.68 -24.47
N LEU A 748 -24.75 29.71 -24.54
CA LEU A 748 -24.40 28.28 -24.46
C LEU A 748 -23.44 27.87 -25.57
N ARG A 749 -23.73 28.28 -26.82
CA ARG A 749 -22.86 28.01 -27.97
C ARG A 749 -21.48 28.64 -27.78
N ARG A 750 -21.41 29.89 -27.33
CA ARG A 750 -20.14 30.60 -27.07
C ARG A 750 -19.34 29.90 -25.97
N LEU A 751 -19.97 29.52 -24.85
CA LEU A 751 -19.34 28.77 -23.77
C LEU A 751 -18.72 27.46 -24.28
N LEU A 752 -19.49 26.63 -24.95
CA LEU A 752 -19.05 25.31 -25.40
C LEU A 752 -17.94 25.39 -26.47
N VAL A 753 -18.07 26.28 -27.46
CA VAL A 753 -17.04 26.46 -28.49
C VAL A 753 -15.74 26.99 -27.89
N SER A 754 -15.81 27.98 -27.01
CA SER A 754 -14.62 28.52 -26.33
C SER A 754 -13.97 27.49 -25.41
N ALA A 755 -14.76 26.70 -24.68
CA ALA A 755 -14.24 25.61 -23.86
C ALA A 755 -13.52 24.57 -24.72
N MET A 756 -14.14 24.10 -25.80
CA MET A 756 -13.55 23.10 -26.71
C MET A 756 -12.21 23.56 -27.27
N ALA A 757 -12.16 24.81 -27.77
CA ALA A 757 -10.95 25.37 -28.35
C ALA A 757 -9.79 25.41 -27.34
N ARG A 758 -10.08 25.73 -26.08
CA ARG A 758 -9.07 25.78 -25.01
C ARG A 758 -8.63 24.38 -24.59
N ILE A 759 -9.55 23.42 -24.50
CA ILE A 759 -9.21 22.02 -24.18
C ILE A 759 -8.30 21.46 -25.28
N ASN A 760 -8.66 21.63 -26.55
CA ASN A 760 -7.85 21.19 -27.69
C ASN A 760 -6.46 21.83 -27.66
N ALA A 761 -6.35 23.14 -27.39
CA ALA A 761 -5.07 23.82 -27.31
C ALA A 761 -4.16 23.27 -26.19
N VAL A 762 -4.72 22.87 -25.05
CA VAL A 762 -3.96 22.23 -23.97
C VAL A 762 -3.52 20.83 -24.35
N VAL A 763 -4.40 20.02 -24.94
CA VAL A 763 -4.10 18.66 -25.41
C VAL A 763 -3.02 18.67 -26.50
N GLU A 764 -3.12 19.58 -27.48
CA GLU A 764 -2.13 19.74 -28.55
C GLU A 764 -0.74 20.15 -28.01
N LYS A 765 -0.70 21.01 -27.00
CA LYS A 765 0.56 21.43 -26.36
C LYS A 765 1.22 20.29 -25.57
N SER A 766 0.42 19.38 -25.04
CA SER A 766 0.82 18.35 -24.09
C SER A 766 0.71 16.92 -24.64
N GLN A 767 0.92 16.72 -25.94
CA GLN A 767 0.80 15.42 -26.63
C GLN A 767 1.68 14.28 -26.09
N TRP A 768 2.72 14.61 -25.32
CA TRP A 768 3.69 13.65 -24.75
C TRP A 768 3.63 13.57 -23.23
N ASP A 769 2.65 14.22 -22.61
CA ASP A 769 2.44 14.22 -21.17
C ASP A 769 1.21 13.36 -20.82
N MET A 770 1.48 12.11 -20.45
CA MET A 770 0.46 11.15 -20.05
C MET A 770 -0.47 11.68 -18.96
N THR A 771 0.02 12.51 -18.03
CA THR A 771 -0.78 12.98 -16.90
C THR A 771 -1.81 14.02 -17.30
N ILE A 772 -1.43 14.97 -18.16
CA ILE A 772 -2.35 15.97 -18.69
C ILE A 772 -3.37 15.29 -19.61
N LEU A 773 -2.94 14.33 -20.43
CA LEU A 773 -3.84 13.55 -21.28
C LEU A 773 -4.83 12.72 -20.45
N ALA A 774 -4.36 12.05 -19.38
CA ALA A 774 -5.21 11.29 -18.46
C ALA A 774 -6.22 12.18 -17.70
N PHE A 775 -5.80 13.36 -17.27
CA PHE A 775 -6.66 14.35 -16.63
C PHE A 775 -7.78 14.84 -17.57
N TRP A 776 -7.43 15.14 -18.82
CA TRP A 776 -8.39 15.63 -19.82
C TRP A 776 -9.30 14.55 -20.39
N ILE A 777 -8.83 13.32 -20.61
CA ILE A 777 -9.71 12.23 -21.05
C ILE A 777 -10.75 11.88 -19.98
N SER A 778 -10.37 11.95 -18.70
CA SER A 778 -11.31 11.76 -17.58
C SER A 778 -12.36 12.87 -17.53
N ASN A 779 -11.95 14.15 -17.52
CA ASN A 779 -12.87 15.28 -17.53
C ASN A 779 -13.74 15.36 -18.79
N ALA A 780 -13.21 15.04 -19.96
CA ALA A 780 -13.97 15.01 -21.21
C ALA A 780 -15.02 13.89 -21.22
N THR A 781 -14.67 12.70 -20.72
CA THR A 781 -15.61 11.58 -20.58
C THR A 781 -16.73 11.92 -19.60
N LEU A 782 -16.40 12.55 -18.47
CA LEU A 782 -17.36 12.98 -17.47
C LEU A 782 -18.30 14.08 -17.99
N LEU A 783 -17.77 15.10 -18.66
CA LEU A 783 -18.56 16.14 -19.29
C LEU A 783 -19.50 15.57 -20.36
N LEU A 784 -19.02 14.63 -21.18
CA LEU A 784 -19.86 13.95 -22.17
C LEU A 784 -21.02 13.19 -21.51
N HIS A 785 -20.77 12.54 -20.37
CA HIS A 785 -21.80 11.87 -19.60
C HIS A 785 -22.85 12.85 -19.06
N TYR A 786 -22.43 13.95 -18.42
CA TYR A 786 -23.37 14.94 -17.89
C TYR A 786 -24.27 15.55 -18.97
N LEU A 787 -23.69 15.87 -20.13
CA LEU A 787 -24.45 16.41 -21.27
C LEU A 787 -25.45 15.40 -21.84
N LYS A 788 -25.16 14.10 -21.79
CA LYS A 788 -26.08 13.05 -22.22
C LYS A 788 -27.17 12.74 -21.20
N LYS A 789 -26.91 13.00 -19.91
CA LYS A 789 -27.81 12.67 -18.81
C LYS A 789 -28.86 13.74 -18.55
N ASP A 790 -28.53 15.02 -18.75
CA ASP A 790 -29.49 16.13 -18.59
C ASP A 790 -30.50 16.19 -19.74
N ALA A 791 -31.79 16.20 -19.40
CA ALA A 791 -32.88 16.07 -20.37
C ALA A 791 -32.97 17.22 -21.39
N GLY A 792 -32.60 18.45 -21.01
CA GLY A 792 -32.62 19.60 -21.93
C GLY A 792 -31.33 19.75 -22.73
N LEU A 793 -30.18 19.50 -22.10
CA LEU A 793 -28.88 19.64 -22.75
C LEU A 793 -28.57 18.54 -23.77
N VAL A 794 -29.13 17.34 -23.61
CA VAL A 794 -28.86 16.21 -24.53
C VAL A 794 -29.22 16.53 -25.97
N GLU A 795 -30.35 17.21 -26.20
CA GLU A 795 -30.80 17.62 -27.54
C GLU A 795 -30.06 18.88 -28.02
N ALA A 796 -29.83 19.84 -27.12
CA ALA A 796 -29.22 21.12 -27.44
C ALA A 796 -27.73 21.04 -27.79
N THR A 797 -27.02 20.00 -27.30
CA THR A 797 -25.56 19.90 -27.39
C THR A 797 -25.05 18.76 -28.27
N THR A 798 -25.89 18.16 -29.11
CA THR A 798 -25.55 17.00 -29.98
C THR A 798 -24.26 17.18 -30.79
N THR A 799 -24.05 18.35 -31.40
CA THR A 799 -22.84 18.65 -32.17
C THR A 799 -21.59 18.68 -31.29
N PHE A 800 -21.71 19.25 -30.09
CA PHE A 800 -20.61 19.31 -29.12
C PHE A 800 -20.30 17.92 -28.55
N GLN A 801 -21.32 17.11 -28.27
CA GLN A 801 -21.13 15.71 -27.84
C GLN A 801 -20.34 14.89 -28.86
N ALA A 802 -20.61 15.08 -30.16
CA ALA A 802 -19.85 14.42 -31.23
C ALA A 802 -18.39 14.89 -31.27
N GLN A 803 -18.15 16.20 -31.18
CA GLN A 803 -16.79 16.73 -31.13
C GLN A 803 -16.02 16.27 -29.88
N LEU A 804 -16.70 16.18 -28.73
CA LEU A 804 -16.11 15.70 -27.49
C LEU A 804 -15.76 14.22 -27.57
N ALA A 805 -16.59 13.40 -28.22
CA ALA A 805 -16.29 12.01 -28.52
C ALA A 805 -15.07 11.83 -29.44
N GLU A 806 -14.93 12.69 -30.46
CA GLU A 806 -13.74 12.72 -31.32
C GLU A 806 -12.48 13.10 -30.54
N LEU A 807 -12.56 14.10 -29.66
CA LEU A 807 -11.46 14.51 -28.79
C LEU A 807 -11.05 13.39 -27.83
N ILE A 808 -12.01 12.69 -27.21
CA ILE A 808 -11.71 11.55 -26.32
C ILE A 808 -10.94 10.47 -27.10
N ASN A 809 -11.35 10.16 -28.33
CA ASN A 809 -10.63 9.22 -29.19
C ASN A 809 -9.23 9.72 -29.57
N GLU A 810 -9.07 11.01 -29.85
CA GLU A 810 -7.75 11.60 -30.12
C GLU A 810 -6.81 11.48 -28.90
N ILE A 811 -7.29 11.83 -27.70
CA ILE A 811 -6.52 11.71 -26.46
C ILE A 811 -6.17 10.24 -26.18
N PHE A 812 -7.11 9.30 -26.41
CA PHE A 812 -6.84 7.86 -26.32
C PHE A 812 -5.67 7.43 -27.21
N VAL A 813 -5.65 7.89 -28.47
CA VAL A 813 -4.54 7.59 -29.40
C VAL A 813 -3.22 8.21 -28.91
N LEU A 814 -3.24 9.43 -28.37
CA LEU A 814 -2.04 10.10 -27.85
C LEU A 814 -1.46 9.36 -26.64
N ILE A 815 -2.30 8.92 -25.71
CA ILE A 815 -1.93 8.09 -24.54
C ILE A 815 -1.24 6.82 -25.01
N VAL A 816 -1.86 6.07 -25.94
CA VAL A 816 -1.28 4.84 -26.48
C VAL A 816 0.09 5.12 -27.10
N ARG A 817 0.21 6.15 -27.96
CA ARG A 817 1.47 6.50 -28.63
C ARG A 817 2.59 6.88 -27.67
N ASP A 818 2.29 7.60 -26.59
CA ASP A 818 3.31 7.94 -25.60
C ASP A 818 3.80 6.68 -24.86
N ALA A 819 2.88 5.78 -24.47
CA ALA A 819 3.24 4.52 -23.83
C ALA A 819 4.05 3.59 -24.78
N GLU A 820 3.64 3.45 -26.04
CA GLU A 820 4.38 2.70 -27.07
C GLU A 820 5.81 3.25 -27.23
N ARG A 821 5.96 4.57 -27.36
CA ARG A 821 7.26 5.25 -27.47
C ARG A 821 8.18 4.95 -26.29
N ARG A 822 7.65 4.86 -25.08
CA ARG A 822 8.42 4.55 -23.86
C ARG A 822 8.82 3.08 -23.79
N LEU A 823 7.89 2.18 -24.12
CA LEU A 823 8.15 0.75 -24.18
C LEU A 823 9.21 0.41 -25.23
N ASP A 824 9.16 1.08 -26.39
CA ASP A 824 10.08 0.82 -27.51
C ASP A 824 11.55 1.03 -27.13
N LYS A 825 11.86 2.03 -26.28
CA LYS A 825 13.22 2.34 -25.81
C LYS A 825 13.86 1.22 -25.00
N VAL A 826 13.06 0.41 -24.31
CA VAL A 826 13.56 -0.65 -23.42
C VAL A 826 13.37 -2.06 -23.98
N LEU A 827 12.60 -2.20 -25.07
CA LEU A 827 12.10 -3.48 -25.54
C LEU A 827 13.21 -4.46 -25.95
N ASP A 828 14.17 -4.02 -26.76
CA ASP A 828 15.29 -4.86 -27.21
C ASP A 828 16.16 -5.38 -26.06
N PRO A 829 16.75 -4.51 -25.19
CA PRO A 829 17.63 -4.98 -24.12
C PRO A 829 16.87 -5.75 -23.04
N ALA A 830 15.58 -5.49 -22.83
CA ALA A 830 14.76 -6.16 -21.82
C ALA A 830 14.20 -7.52 -22.28
N MET A 831 13.71 -7.63 -23.52
CA MET A 831 12.97 -8.82 -23.96
C MET A 831 13.80 -9.73 -24.87
N LEU A 832 14.66 -9.18 -25.72
CA LEU A 832 15.42 -9.96 -26.72
C LEU A 832 16.84 -10.30 -26.28
N GLU A 833 17.50 -9.38 -25.57
CA GLU A 833 18.91 -9.55 -25.17
C GLU A 833 19.09 -9.99 -23.72
N HIS A 834 18.08 -9.83 -22.85
CA HIS A 834 18.16 -10.18 -21.43
C HIS A 834 18.23 -11.69 -21.20
N GLU A 835 19.36 -12.16 -20.67
CA GLU A 835 19.62 -13.58 -20.40
C GLU A 835 19.28 -13.95 -18.95
N THR A 836 18.31 -14.84 -18.81
CA THR A 836 17.79 -15.31 -17.52
C THR A 836 18.53 -16.55 -16.99
N ILE A 837 19.15 -17.35 -17.86
CA ILE A 837 19.87 -18.58 -17.51
C ILE A 837 21.39 -18.39 -17.69
N PRO A 838 22.21 -18.45 -16.61
CA PRO A 838 23.66 -18.36 -16.71
C PRO A 838 24.25 -19.52 -17.55
N GLY A 839 25.06 -19.19 -18.57
CA GLY A 839 25.76 -20.17 -19.42
C GLY A 839 25.33 -20.22 -20.89
N PHE A 840 24.35 -19.39 -21.29
CA PHE A 840 23.92 -19.26 -22.69
C PHE A 840 24.87 -18.40 -23.56
N GLU A 841 25.92 -17.83 -22.97
CA GLU A 841 26.89 -16.95 -23.66
C GLU A 841 27.82 -17.71 -24.63
N ASP A 842 28.02 -19.02 -24.45
CA ASP A 842 29.04 -19.84 -25.14
C ASP A 842 28.47 -20.82 -26.19
N ILE A 843 27.34 -20.50 -26.81
CA ILE A 843 26.72 -21.37 -27.82
C ILE A 843 27.50 -21.28 -29.14
N ALA A 844 27.96 -22.42 -29.65
CA ALA A 844 28.59 -22.52 -30.96
C ALA A 844 27.52 -22.86 -32.01
N PHE A 845 27.51 -22.10 -33.11
CA PHE A 845 26.61 -22.34 -34.23
C PHE A 845 27.28 -23.19 -35.32
N GLN A 846 26.47 -23.97 -36.04
CA GLN A 846 26.94 -24.70 -37.21
C GLN A 846 27.44 -23.71 -38.27
N ASN A 847 28.66 -23.94 -38.78
CA ASN A 847 29.38 -23.11 -39.75
C ASN A 847 30.14 -21.87 -39.21
N GLU A 848 30.24 -21.65 -37.89
CA GLU A 848 31.15 -20.62 -37.33
C GLU A 848 32.61 -21.13 -37.26
N TRP A 849 33.45 -20.76 -38.24
CA TRP A 849 34.89 -21.04 -38.21
C TRP A 849 35.63 -20.09 -37.25
N LYS A 850 35.86 -20.51 -35.99
CA LYS A 850 36.71 -19.76 -35.03
C LYS A 850 38.17 -20.22 -35.12
N ILE A 851 38.93 -19.80 -36.13
CA ILE A 851 40.34 -20.20 -36.29
C ILE A 851 41.30 -19.47 -35.31
N PHE A 852 40.94 -18.29 -34.75
CA PHE A 852 41.90 -17.51 -33.93
C PHE A 852 41.32 -16.81 -32.68
N LYS A 853 40.37 -17.42 -31.97
CA LYS A 853 40.02 -16.96 -30.60
C LYS A 853 40.28 -18.06 -29.58
N ARG A 854 41.25 -17.81 -28.69
CA ARG A 854 41.48 -18.61 -27.48
C ARG A 854 40.14 -18.79 -26.75
N LYS A 855 39.76 -20.04 -26.46
CA LYS A 855 38.65 -20.34 -25.56
C LYS A 855 38.87 -19.56 -24.26
N SER A 856 38.00 -18.59 -23.96
CA SER A 856 37.90 -18.03 -22.62
C SER A 856 37.50 -19.19 -21.72
N THR A 857 38.42 -19.67 -20.90
CA THR A 857 38.12 -20.71 -19.92
C THR A 857 37.27 -20.03 -18.85
N VAL A 858 35.97 -20.32 -18.87
CA VAL A 858 35.06 -19.90 -17.80
C VAL A 858 35.59 -20.48 -16.50
N LYS A 859 36.09 -19.63 -15.61
CA LYS A 859 36.23 -20.01 -14.20
C LYS A 859 34.81 -20.24 -13.71
N GLU A 860 34.45 -21.48 -13.42
CA GLU A 860 33.25 -21.76 -12.63
C GLU A 860 33.26 -20.79 -11.45
N GLN A 861 32.22 -19.96 -11.37
CA GLN A 861 32.11 -19.07 -10.22
C GLN A 861 31.97 -19.96 -8.99
N PRO A 862 32.80 -19.76 -7.95
CA PRO A 862 32.71 -20.55 -6.73
C PRO A 862 31.28 -20.50 -6.21
N LEU A 863 30.77 -21.63 -5.69
CA LEU A 863 29.39 -21.78 -5.22
C LEU A 863 28.95 -20.63 -4.31
N GLU A 864 29.87 -20.05 -3.54
CA GLU A 864 29.69 -18.86 -2.68
C GLU A 864 29.24 -17.57 -3.40
N LYS A 865 29.50 -17.40 -4.70
CA LYS A 865 29.04 -16.23 -5.48
C LYS A 865 27.62 -16.39 -6.04
N ARG A 866 27.07 -17.61 -6.09
CA ARG A 866 25.66 -17.85 -6.46
C ARG A 866 24.68 -17.38 -5.38
N PHE A 867 25.14 -17.31 -4.13
CA PHE A 867 24.35 -16.88 -2.98
C PHE A 867 24.56 -15.39 -2.60
N ARG A 868 25.37 -14.64 -3.35
CA ARG A 868 25.46 -13.18 -3.18
C ARG A 868 24.42 -12.48 -4.04
N PRO A 869 23.69 -11.49 -3.52
CA PRO A 869 22.80 -10.69 -4.33
C PRO A 869 23.57 -10.07 -5.52
N PRO A 870 22.97 -10.01 -6.72
CA PRO A 870 23.63 -9.49 -7.91
C PRO A 870 24.14 -8.06 -7.66
N SER A 871 25.33 -7.75 -8.18
CA SER A 871 25.94 -6.42 -8.00
C SER A 871 24.98 -5.31 -8.46
N PRO A 872 25.05 -4.08 -7.90
CA PRO A 872 24.19 -2.97 -8.32
C PRO A 872 24.24 -2.71 -9.83
N LYS A 873 25.42 -2.87 -10.46
CA LYS A 873 25.60 -2.78 -11.92
C LYS A 873 24.90 -3.89 -12.71
N GLN A 874 24.75 -5.07 -12.11
CA GLN A 874 24.06 -6.21 -12.71
C GLN A 874 22.55 -6.15 -12.49
N ARG A 875 22.09 -5.57 -11.37
CA ARG A 875 20.68 -5.23 -11.13
C ARG A 875 20.20 -4.07 -12.03
N ALA A 876 21.08 -3.15 -12.40
CA ALA A 876 20.76 -2.02 -13.28
C ALA A 876 20.66 -2.36 -14.78
N LYS A 877 20.96 -3.61 -15.18
CA LYS A 877 20.76 -4.03 -16.58
C LYS A 877 19.26 -4.08 -16.90
N PRO A 878 18.83 -3.62 -18.09
CA PRO A 878 17.46 -3.79 -18.54
C PRO A 878 17.04 -5.27 -18.48
N ALA A 879 15.83 -5.51 -18.01
CA ALA A 879 15.24 -6.83 -17.81
C ALA A 879 13.75 -6.77 -18.14
N PRO A 880 13.07 -7.92 -18.36
CA PRO A 880 11.64 -7.93 -18.70
C PRO A 880 10.77 -7.16 -17.69
N ARG A 881 11.23 -7.09 -16.43
CA ARG A 881 10.61 -6.27 -15.38
C ARG A 881 10.44 -4.78 -15.74
N ASN A 882 11.31 -4.23 -16.59
CA ASN A 882 11.20 -2.84 -17.06
C ASN A 882 9.99 -2.64 -17.98
N VAL A 883 9.66 -3.65 -18.81
CA VAL A 883 8.47 -3.64 -19.66
C VAL A 883 7.20 -3.76 -18.80
N THR A 884 7.18 -4.70 -17.85
CA THR A 884 6.03 -4.85 -16.93
C THR A 884 5.88 -3.66 -15.99
N SER A 885 6.98 -3.01 -15.59
CA SER A 885 6.95 -1.76 -14.82
C SER A 885 6.24 -0.67 -15.62
N LEU A 886 6.67 -0.38 -16.86
CA LEU A 886 6.02 0.61 -17.73
C LEU A 886 4.53 0.33 -18.00
N LEU A 887 4.13 -0.93 -18.16
CA LEU A 887 2.72 -1.31 -18.28
C LEU A 887 1.95 -1.02 -16.98
N SER A 888 2.53 -1.34 -15.83
CA SER A 888 1.97 -1.02 -14.51
C SER A 888 1.88 0.49 -14.30
N SER A 889 2.85 1.24 -14.79
CA SER A 889 2.90 2.70 -14.68
C SER A 889 1.82 3.38 -15.48
N THR A 890 1.62 2.93 -16.73
CA THR A 890 0.52 3.42 -17.55
C THR A 890 -0.80 3.14 -16.83
N LEU A 891 -1.02 1.90 -16.39
CA LEU A 891 -2.23 1.50 -15.66
C LEU A 891 -2.47 2.36 -14.41
N PHE A 892 -1.41 2.63 -13.66
CA PHE A 892 -1.45 3.48 -12.47
C PHE A 892 -1.91 4.91 -12.78
N VAL A 893 -1.37 5.55 -13.81
CA VAL A 893 -1.77 6.92 -14.19
C VAL A 893 -3.23 6.96 -14.65
N LEU A 894 -3.70 5.93 -15.37
CA LEU A 894 -5.10 5.85 -15.77
C LEU A 894 -6.03 5.75 -14.56
N ASP A 895 -5.66 4.95 -13.57
CA ASP A 895 -6.42 4.82 -12.32
C ASP A 895 -6.33 6.08 -11.45
N LEU A 896 -5.17 6.75 -11.42
CA LEU A 896 -4.95 7.96 -10.62
C LEU A 896 -5.93 9.06 -10.97
N TYR A 897 -6.29 9.20 -12.25
CA TYR A 897 -7.25 10.18 -12.76
C TYR A 897 -8.66 9.62 -12.97
N ASP A 898 -8.97 8.44 -12.40
CA ASP A 898 -10.28 7.81 -12.45
C ASP A 898 -10.82 7.61 -13.88
N ILE A 899 -9.95 7.24 -14.82
CA ILE A 899 -10.37 6.92 -16.20
C ILE A 899 -11.24 5.67 -16.19
N HIS A 900 -12.32 5.71 -16.96
CA HIS A 900 -13.30 4.63 -17.03
C HIS A 900 -12.67 3.29 -17.42
N SER A 901 -13.06 2.21 -16.73
CA SER A 901 -12.54 0.84 -16.87
C SER A 901 -12.52 0.33 -18.32
N VAL A 902 -13.59 0.57 -19.08
CA VAL A 902 -13.73 0.27 -20.52
C VAL A 902 -12.62 0.92 -21.36
N ILE A 903 -12.28 2.20 -21.11
CA ILE A 903 -11.21 2.90 -21.85
C ILE A 903 -9.85 2.33 -21.42
N THR A 904 -9.65 2.11 -20.12
CA THR A 904 -8.43 1.52 -19.56
C THR A 904 -8.15 0.13 -20.14
N ALA A 905 -9.14 -0.75 -20.22
CA ALA A 905 -9.00 -2.08 -20.82
C ALA A 905 -8.63 -2.02 -22.31
N GLN A 906 -9.22 -1.09 -23.06
CA GLN A 906 -8.87 -0.87 -24.47
C GLN A 906 -7.43 -0.36 -24.64
N ILE A 907 -6.95 0.54 -23.78
CA ILE A 907 -5.55 1.02 -23.79
C ILE A 907 -4.60 -0.17 -23.56
N ILE A 908 -4.85 -0.98 -22.53
CA ILE A 908 -3.98 -2.13 -22.23
C ILE A 908 -4.03 -3.18 -23.34
N SER A 909 -5.20 -3.49 -23.90
CA SER A 909 -5.32 -4.42 -25.04
C SER A 909 -4.55 -3.91 -26.26
N GLN A 910 -4.58 -2.61 -26.55
CA GLN A 910 -3.82 -1.98 -27.63
C GLN A 910 -2.30 -2.06 -27.39
N LEU A 911 -1.82 -1.82 -26.17
CA LEU A 911 -0.40 -1.95 -25.83
C LEU A 911 0.11 -3.39 -25.94
N LEU A 912 -0.69 -4.36 -25.54
CA LEU A 912 -0.37 -5.79 -25.67
C LEU A 912 -0.35 -6.23 -27.15
N TYR A 913 -1.26 -5.71 -27.97
CA TYR A 913 -1.24 -5.89 -29.42
C TYR A 913 0.05 -5.38 -30.04
N TRP A 914 0.38 -4.12 -29.78
CA TRP A 914 1.59 -3.48 -30.28
C TRP A 914 2.84 -4.25 -29.85
N LEU A 915 2.93 -4.62 -28.57
CA LEU A 915 4.06 -5.38 -28.01
C LEU A 915 4.22 -6.74 -28.69
N GLY A 916 3.12 -7.46 -28.91
CA GLY A 916 3.12 -8.75 -29.61
C GLY A 916 3.59 -8.64 -31.06
N CYS A 917 3.11 -7.62 -31.79
CA CYS A 917 3.54 -7.34 -33.16
C CYS A 917 5.01 -6.95 -33.25
N GLU A 918 5.48 -6.07 -32.37
CA GLU A 918 6.87 -5.60 -32.36
C GLU A 918 7.86 -6.71 -32.02
N LEU A 919 7.59 -7.50 -30.96
CA LEU A 919 8.42 -8.65 -30.62
C LEU A 919 8.45 -9.67 -31.76
N PHE A 920 7.29 -9.97 -32.37
CA PHE A 920 7.22 -10.85 -33.53
C PHE A 920 8.09 -10.35 -34.68
N ASN A 921 7.93 -9.08 -35.05
CA ASN A 921 8.65 -8.46 -36.17
C ASN A 921 10.17 -8.46 -35.92
N ARG A 922 10.61 -8.08 -34.72
CA ARG A 922 12.04 -8.05 -34.34
C ARG A 922 12.67 -9.44 -34.37
N VAL A 923 11.97 -10.48 -33.89
CA VAL A 923 12.45 -11.87 -33.96
C VAL A 923 12.50 -12.36 -35.40
N MET A 924 11.46 -12.06 -36.19
CA MET A 924 11.35 -12.50 -37.58
C MET A 924 12.36 -11.82 -38.51
N SER A 925 12.67 -10.56 -38.26
CA SER A 925 13.59 -9.77 -39.08
C SER A 925 15.06 -9.99 -38.78
N ASN A 926 15.41 -10.47 -37.59
CA ASN A 926 16.82 -10.63 -37.22
C ASN A 926 17.19 -12.10 -37.02
N ARG A 927 18.03 -12.61 -37.93
CA ARG A 927 18.54 -13.98 -37.90
C ARG A 927 19.24 -14.36 -36.59
N LYS A 928 19.75 -13.38 -35.82
CA LYS A 928 20.34 -13.59 -34.48
C LYS A 928 19.37 -14.28 -33.51
N TYR A 929 18.07 -14.02 -33.63
CA TYR A 929 17.06 -14.53 -32.71
C TYR A 929 16.40 -15.83 -33.18
N LEU A 930 16.63 -16.24 -34.43
CA LEU A 930 16.13 -17.49 -35.01
C LEU A 930 17.02 -18.68 -34.64
N ALA A 931 17.10 -18.99 -33.35
CA ALA A 931 17.82 -20.14 -32.78
C ALA A 931 17.05 -20.71 -31.58
N ARG A 932 17.20 -22.00 -31.28
CA ARG A 932 16.50 -22.66 -30.17
C ARG A 932 16.71 -21.97 -28.83
N THR A 933 17.96 -21.74 -28.45
CA THR A 933 18.32 -21.13 -27.16
C THR A 933 17.78 -19.71 -27.02
N LYS A 934 17.86 -18.90 -28.08
CA LYS A 934 17.25 -17.56 -28.11
C LYS A 934 15.73 -17.63 -28.07
N ALA A 935 15.11 -18.60 -28.73
CA ALA A 935 13.68 -18.81 -28.64
C ALA A 935 13.21 -19.18 -27.22
N MET A 936 13.94 -20.05 -26.52
CA MET A 936 13.67 -20.39 -25.12
C MET A 936 13.84 -19.18 -24.19
N GLN A 937 14.91 -18.40 -24.38
CA GLN A 937 15.19 -17.18 -23.62
C GLN A 937 14.06 -16.15 -23.79
N ILE A 938 13.69 -15.83 -25.03
CA ILE A 938 12.65 -14.86 -25.32
C ILE A 938 11.29 -15.37 -24.81
N ARG A 939 11.01 -16.69 -24.91
CA ARG A 939 9.77 -17.28 -24.39
C ARG A 939 9.63 -17.08 -22.87
N MET A 940 10.73 -17.23 -22.12
CA MET A 940 10.75 -17.02 -20.66
C MET A 940 10.64 -15.54 -20.29
N ASN A 941 11.13 -14.63 -21.14
CA ASN A 941 10.90 -13.20 -20.96
C ASN A 941 9.43 -12.84 -21.25
N VAL A 942 8.83 -13.40 -22.31
CA VAL A 942 7.42 -13.21 -22.67
C VAL A 942 6.46 -13.75 -21.60
N SER A 943 6.81 -14.86 -20.92
CA SER A 943 5.97 -15.38 -19.84
C SER A 943 5.85 -14.42 -18.65
N MET A 944 6.85 -13.57 -18.40
CA MET A 944 6.74 -12.51 -17.39
C MET A 944 5.66 -11.47 -17.74
N VAL A 945 5.41 -11.22 -19.03
CA VAL A 945 4.33 -10.34 -19.49
C VAL A 945 2.97 -11.04 -19.36
N GLU A 946 2.90 -12.34 -19.64
CA GLU A 946 1.69 -13.16 -19.40
C GLU A 946 1.34 -13.24 -17.90
N ASP A 947 2.35 -13.39 -17.04
CA ASP A 947 2.19 -13.41 -15.59
C ASP A 947 1.76 -12.04 -15.05
N TRP A 948 2.30 -10.95 -15.61
CA TRP A 948 1.84 -9.60 -15.32
C TRP A 948 0.36 -9.42 -15.70
N ALA A 949 -0.06 -9.88 -16.88
CA ALA A 949 -1.45 -9.80 -17.32
C ALA A 949 -2.40 -10.66 -16.45
N ARG A 950 -1.93 -11.79 -15.93
CA ARG A 950 -2.67 -12.62 -14.96
C ARG A 950 -2.83 -11.94 -13.61
N THR A 951 -1.77 -11.27 -13.14
CA THR A 951 -1.78 -10.53 -11.86
C THR A 951 -2.67 -9.28 -11.96
N ASN A 952 -2.75 -8.68 -13.14
CA ASN A 952 -3.57 -7.48 -13.41
C ASN A 952 -4.82 -7.83 -14.25
N ASN A 953 -5.47 -8.96 -13.95
CA ASN A 953 -6.58 -9.46 -14.77
C ASN A 953 -7.87 -8.66 -14.55
N ARG A 954 -8.02 -7.55 -15.27
CA ARG A 954 -9.22 -6.69 -15.22
C ARG A 954 -10.25 -7.11 -16.26
N GLN A 955 -11.52 -6.94 -15.91
CA GLN A 955 -12.67 -7.10 -16.80
C GLN A 955 -13.55 -5.84 -16.74
N ALA A 956 -14.05 -5.38 -17.89
CA ALA A 956 -14.97 -4.25 -17.94
C ALA A 956 -16.40 -4.76 -17.66
N GLU A 957 -16.96 -4.39 -16.52
CA GLU A 957 -18.35 -4.71 -16.16
C GLU A 957 -19.30 -3.73 -16.87
N HIS A 958 -20.37 -4.25 -17.47
CA HIS A 958 -21.42 -3.45 -18.09
C HIS A 958 -22.75 -3.74 -17.39
N TYR A 959 -23.58 -2.70 -17.26
CA TYR A 959 -24.93 -2.86 -16.74
C TYR A 959 -25.92 -2.64 -17.88
N GLU A 960 -26.59 -3.71 -18.29
CA GLU A 960 -27.55 -3.66 -19.39
C GLU A 960 -28.77 -4.52 -19.03
N GLY A 961 -29.96 -3.90 -18.97
CA GLY A 961 -31.22 -4.63 -18.81
C GLY A 961 -31.53 -5.17 -17.40
N GLY A 962 -30.90 -4.66 -16.34
CA GLY A 962 -31.14 -5.13 -14.96
C GLY A 962 -30.23 -6.27 -14.52
N GLU A 963 -29.31 -6.71 -15.39
CA GLU A 963 -28.26 -7.69 -15.10
C GLU A 963 -26.88 -7.06 -15.35
N MET A 964 -25.91 -7.41 -14.50
CA MET A 964 -24.51 -7.09 -14.75
C MET A 964 -23.95 -8.11 -15.74
N ASN A 965 -23.81 -7.69 -16.99
CA ASN A 965 -23.22 -8.49 -18.05
C ASN A 965 -21.80 -7.98 -18.32
N SER A 966 -20.80 -8.84 -18.16
CA SER A 966 -19.43 -8.48 -18.51
C SER A 966 -19.27 -8.49 -20.03
N THR A 967 -19.28 -7.32 -20.68
CA THR A 967 -18.94 -7.23 -22.10
C THR A 967 -17.50 -6.76 -22.27
N GLY A 968 -16.75 -7.40 -23.17
CA GLY A 968 -15.32 -7.15 -23.35
C GLY A 968 -14.43 -8.28 -22.86
N GLU A 969 -13.22 -8.32 -23.41
CA GLU A 969 -12.22 -9.33 -23.08
C GLU A 969 -11.45 -8.96 -21.81
N THR A 970 -11.04 -9.98 -21.05
CA THR A 970 -10.18 -9.77 -19.88
C THR A 970 -8.77 -9.40 -20.29
N THR A 971 -8.03 -8.73 -19.41
CA THR A 971 -6.61 -8.39 -19.66
C THR A 971 -5.77 -9.65 -19.94
N MET A 972 -6.06 -10.75 -19.24
CA MET A 972 -5.42 -12.05 -19.49
C MET A 972 -5.75 -12.58 -20.89
N ASP A 973 -7.01 -12.55 -21.31
CA ASP A 973 -7.41 -13.08 -22.61
C ASP A 973 -6.88 -12.22 -23.76
N ALA A 974 -6.82 -10.90 -23.56
CA ALA A 974 -6.16 -9.99 -24.49
C ALA A 974 -4.67 -10.34 -24.66
N ALA A 975 -3.96 -10.57 -23.55
CA ALA A 975 -2.55 -10.98 -23.59
C ALA A 975 -2.36 -12.32 -24.32
N LYS A 976 -3.17 -13.35 -23.98
CA LYS A 976 -3.13 -14.65 -24.67
C LYS A 976 -3.33 -14.51 -26.17
N ARG A 977 -4.31 -13.71 -26.59
CA ARG A 977 -4.69 -13.56 -28.00
C ARG A 977 -3.66 -12.75 -28.80
N HIS A 978 -3.16 -11.65 -28.23
CA HIS A 978 -2.22 -10.74 -28.90
C HIS A 978 -0.77 -11.24 -28.88
N LEU A 979 -0.33 -11.95 -27.84
CA LEU A 979 1.01 -12.55 -27.77
C LEU A 979 1.11 -13.91 -28.47
N ALA A 980 -0.03 -14.52 -28.85
CA ALA A 980 -0.05 -15.82 -29.53
C ALA A 980 0.86 -15.92 -30.76
N PRO A 981 0.95 -14.95 -31.69
CA PRO A 981 1.82 -15.05 -32.86
C PRO A 981 3.30 -15.18 -32.49
N VAL A 982 3.79 -14.39 -31.54
CA VAL A 982 5.20 -14.48 -31.09
C VAL A 982 5.45 -15.77 -30.32
N ILE A 983 4.53 -16.20 -29.46
CA ILE A 983 4.64 -17.47 -28.73
C ILE A 983 4.71 -18.65 -29.70
N GLN A 984 3.84 -18.67 -30.72
CA GLN A 984 3.82 -19.71 -31.74
C GLN A 984 5.09 -19.72 -32.61
N LEU A 985 5.63 -18.54 -32.96
CA LEU A 985 6.93 -18.44 -33.62
C LEU A 985 8.05 -19.05 -32.75
N LEU A 986 8.09 -18.72 -31.46
CA LEU A 986 9.10 -19.23 -30.52
C LEU A 986 8.96 -20.73 -30.27
N GLN A 987 7.74 -21.26 -30.24
CA GLN A 987 7.46 -22.71 -30.18
C GLN A 987 7.98 -23.39 -31.45
N TRP A 988 7.66 -22.85 -32.63
CA TRP A 988 8.11 -23.39 -33.92
C TRP A 988 9.64 -23.53 -34.00
N LEU A 989 10.39 -22.52 -33.54
CA LEU A 989 11.86 -22.54 -33.52
C LEU A 989 12.43 -23.63 -32.58
N GLN A 990 11.73 -23.97 -31.50
CA GLN A 990 12.18 -24.99 -30.55
C GLN A 990 11.93 -26.42 -31.06
N CYS A 991 10.86 -26.62 -31.84
CA CYS A 991 10.47 -27.92 -32.39
C CYS A 991 11.51 -28.54 -33.35
N PHE A 992 12.36 -27.75 -34.00
CA PHE A 992 13.32 -28.28 -34.98
C PHE A 992 14.27 -29.31 -34.39
N SER A 993 14.63 -29.13 -33.13
CA SER A 993 15.52 -30.03 -32.40
C SER A 993 14.87 -31.34 -31.93
N SER A 994 13.53 -31.39 -31.86
CA SER A 994 12.78 -32.55 -31.38
C SER A 994 12.20 -33.40 -32.51
N LEU A 995 12.22 -32.92 -33.76
CA LEU A 995 11.69 -33.63 -34.92
C LEU A 995 12.73 -34.60 -35.50
N ASP A 996 12.39 -35.89 -35.53
CA ASP A 996 13.17 -36.89 -36.26
C ASP A 996 12.89 -36.84 -37.78
N ALA A 997 13.81 -37.39 -38.58
CA ALA A 997 13.82 -37.23 -40.04
C ALA A 997 12.57 -37.79 -40.76
N ASP A 998 11.86 -38.74 -40.11
CA ASP A 998 10.74 -39.49 -40.68
C ASP A 998 9.41 -39.30 -39.91
N ASP A 999 9.36 -38.41 -38.91
CA ASP A 999 8.16 -38.19 -38.10
C ASP A 999 7.27 -37.06 -38.64
N LEU A 1000 6.61 -37.34 -39.78
CA LEU A 1000 5.67 -36.39 -40.39
C LEU A 1000 4.41 -36.20 -39.52
N GLU A 1001 4.06 -37.17 -38.69
CA GLU A 1001 2.86 -37.13 -37.83
C GLU A 1001 3.04 -36.09 -36.71
N ALA A 1002 4.20 -36.09 -36.04
CA ALA A 1002 4.54 -35.06 -35.04
C ALA A 1002 4.61 -33.65 -35.65
N LEU A 1003 5.12 -33.53 -36.89
CA LEU A 1003 5.13 -32.25 -37.61
C LEU A 1003 3.71 -31.75 -37.90
N VAL A 1004 2.83 -32.63 -38.39
CA VAL A 1004 1.43 -32.29 -38.66
C VAL A 1004 0.70 -31.89 -37.37
N GLY A 1005 0.90 -32.63 -36.27
CA GLY A 1005 0.35 -32.28 -34.96
C GLY A 1005 0.81 -30.90 -34.48
N THR A 1006 2.11 -30.59 -34.63
CA THR A 1006 2.66 -29.27 -34.28
C THR A 1006 2.05 -28.17 -35.14
N LEU A 1007 1.96 -28.36 -36.46
CA LEU A 1007 1.39 -27.37 -37.38
C LEU A 1007 -0.11 -27.11 -37.12
N GLN A 1008 -0.85 -28.11 -36.64
CA GLN A 1008 -2.26 -27.96 -36.24
C GLN A 1008 -2.42 -27.08 -34.99
N GLN A 1009 -1.40 -27.02 -34.12
CA GLN A 1009 -1.36 -26.15 -32.94
C GLN A 1009 -1.00 -24.70 -33.31
N LEU A 1010 -0.21 -24.48 -34.37
CA LEU A 1010 0.27 -23.16 -34.84
C LEU A 1010 -0.75 -22.39 -35.70
N LYS A 1011 -1.96 -22.16 -35.18
CA LYS A 1011 -3.10 -21.57 -35.94
C LYS A 1011 -2.93 -20.10 -36.35
N ARG A 1012 -2.00 -19.36 -35.73
CA ARG A 1012 -1.79 -17.91 -35.96
C ARG A 1012 -0.62 -17.61 -36.90
N MET A 1013 0.14 -18.63 -37.31
CA MET A 1013 1.28 -18.49 -38.21
C MET A 1013 0.88 -18.75 -39.67
N THR A 1014 1.34 -17.90 -40.59
CA THR A 1014 1.15 -18.14 -42.02
C THR A 1014 2.20 -19.14 -42.55
N PRO A 1015 1.87 -19.94 -43.59
CA PRO A 1015 2.84 -20.82 -44.22
C PRO A 1015 4.11 -20.12 -44.70
N GLN A 1016 3.99 -18.86 -45.13
CA GLN A 1016 5.13 -18.04 -45.56
C GLN A 1016 6.07 -17.70 -44.39
N GLN A 1017 5.52 -17.38 -43.22
CA GLN A 1017 6.30 -17.12 -42.01
C GLN A 1017 7.00 -18.38 -41.49
N LEU A 1018 6.33 -19.54 -41.53
CA LEU A 1018 6.93 -20.82 -41.14
C LEU A 1018 8.13 -21.20 -42.02
N ILE A 1019 8.01 -21.01 -43.33
CA ILE A 1019 9.09 -21.29 -44.29
C ILE A 1019 10.26 -20.31 -44.10
N HIS A 1020 10.00 -19.02 -43.93
CA HIS A 1020 11.05 -18.03 -43.76
C HIS A 1020 11.85 -18.28 -42.46
N SER A 1021 11.17 -18.46 -41.33
CA SER A 1021 11.82 -18.78 -40.06
C SER A 1021 12.64 -20.07 -40.12
N ALA A 1022 12.16 -21.12 -40.80
CA ALA A 1022 12.90 -22.36 -41.00
C ALA A 1022 14.13 -22.19 -41.93
N THR A 1023 14.02 -21.36 -42.96
CA THR A 1023 15.11 -21.12 -43.93
C THR A 1023 16.26 -20.33 -43.30
N HIS A 1024 15.94 -19.33 -42.49
CA HIS A 1024 16.93 -18.47 -41.84
C HIS A 1024 17.39 -18.99 -40.47
N TYR A 1025 16.86 -20.13 -40.01
CA TYR A 1025 17.23 -20.74 -38.73
C TYR A 1025 18.74 -20.96 -38.58
N ARG A 1026 19.25 -20.70 -37.38
CA ARG A 1026 20.67 -20.89 -37.01
C ARG A 1026 20.78 -22.11 -36.10
N ALA A 1027 21.10 -23.27 -36.69
CA ALA A 1027 21.30 -24.50 -35.95
C ALA A 1027 22.54 -24.45 -35.04
N GLU A 1028 22.38 -24.95 -33.82
CA GLU A 1028 23.45 -25.04 -32.81
C GLU A 1028 24.30 -26.30 -33.02
N VAL A 1029 25.55 -26.31 -32.54
CA VAL A 1029 26.44 -27.48 -32.69
C VAL A 1029 25.84 -28.67 -31.92
N GLY A 1030 25.53 -29.75 -32.65
CA GLY A 1030 24.88 -30.95 -32.11
C GLY A 1030 23.36 -31.02 -32.35
N GLU A 1031 22.76 -29.97 -32.91
CA GLU A 1031 21.35 -29.93 -33.29
C GLU A 1031 21.11 -30.42 -34.73
N LYS A 1032 20.01 -31.14 -34.96
CA LYS A 1032 19.56 -31.45 -36.33
C LYS A 1032 18.64 -30.32 -36.78
N GLY A 1033 18.92 -29.70 -37.93
CA GLY A 1033 18.01 -28.75 -38.55
C GLY A 1033 16.75 -29.43 -39.09
N LEU A 1034 15.80 -28.62 -39.59
CA LEU A 1034 14.54 -29.14 -40.13
C LEU A 1034 14.80 -30.17 -41.28
N PRO A 1035 14.21 -31.38 -41.22
CA PRO A 1035 14.37 -32.39 -42.27
C PRO A 1035 13.89 -31.92 -43.66
N ALA A 1036 14.54 -32.38 -44.72
CA ALA A 1036 14.17 -32.03 -46.10
C ALA A 1036 12.73 -32.50 -46.48
N SER A 1037 12.26 -33.60 -45.87
CA SER A 1037 10.89 -34.10 -45.95
C SER A 1037 9.86 -33.10 -45.40
N ALA A 1038 10.14 -32.55 -44.22
CA ALA A 1038 9.32 -31.52 -43.57
C ALA A 1038 9.27 -30.21 -44.37
N MET A 1039 10.42 -29.75 -44.89
CA MET A 1039 10.48 -28.55 -45.73
C MET A 1039 9.66 -28.71 -47.02
N LYS A 1040 9.69 -29.90 -47.63
CA LYS A 1040 8.88 -30.21 -48.83
C LYS A 1040 7.38 -30.18 -48.52
N TYR A 1041 6.97 -30.63 -47.33
CA TYR A 1041 5.58 -30.59 -46.86
C TYR A 1041 5.09 -29.14 -46.65
N LEU A 1042 5.90 -28.28 -46.01
CA LEU A 1042 5.58 -26.85 -45.84
C LEU A 1042 5.40 -26.13 -47.19
N LEU A 1043 6.26 -26.40 -48.16
CA LEU A 1043 6.15 -25.86 -49.52
C LEU A 1043 4.89 -26.36 -50.27
N ALA A 1044 4.40 -27.56 -49.95
CA ALA A 1044 3.15 -28.07 -50.50
C ALA A 1044 1.93 -27.35 -49.90
N ILE A 1045 1.92 -27.14 -48.58
CA ILE A 1045 0.88 -26.35 -47.89
C ILE A 1045 0.83 -24.91 -48.43
N GLN A 1046 1.99 -24.28 -48.64
CA GLN A 1046 2.05 -22.92 -49.20
C GLN A 1046 1.44 -22.86 -50.61
N ARG A 1047 1.71 -23.83 -51.47
CA ARG A 1047 1.12 -23.91 -52.81
C ARG A 1047 -0.39 -24.09 -52.75
N GLU A 1048 -0.87 -24.97 -51.88
CA GLU A 1048 -2.32 -25.19 -51.69
C GLU A 1048 -3.02 -23.92 -51.17
N ALA A 1049 -2.42 -23.23 -50.21
CA ALA A 1049 -2.94 -21.96 -49.69
C ALA A 1049 -2.99 -20.86 -50.77
N ALA A 1050 -1.96 -20.78 -51.62
CA ALA A 1050 -1.92 -19.84 -52.74
C ALA A 1050 -3.00 -20.15 -53.80
N LEU A 1051 -3.22 -21.44 -54.10
CA LEU A 1051 -4.28 -21.92 -55.01
C LEU A 1051 -5.69 -21.62 -54.46
N LYS A 1052 -5.92 -21.79 -53.15
CA LYS A 1052 -7.19 -21.42 -52.51
C LYS A 1052 -7.45 -19.91 -52.58
N LYS A 1053 -6.42 -19.09 -52.38
CA LYS A 1053 -6.51 -17.62 -52.47
C LYS A 1053 -6.75 -17.14 -53.91
N SER A 1054 -6.16 -17.80 -54.92
CA SER A 1054 -6.46 -17.51 -56.34
C SER A 1054 -7.86 -17.94 -56.74
N ASN A 1055 -8.37 -19.05 -56.19
CA ASN A 1055 -9.73 -19.53 -56.49
C ASN A 1055 -10.81 -18.66 -55.84
N GLN A 1056 -10.63 -18.18 -54.60
CA GLN A 1056 -11.53 -17.20 -53.97
C GLN A 1056 -11.57 -15.85 -54.70
N ALA A 1057 -10.43 -15.41 -55.26
CA ALA A 1057 -10.38 -14.20 -56.09
C ALA A 1057 -11.06 -14.38 -57.47
N SER A 1058 -11.28 -15.62 -57.91
CA SER A 1058 -11.95 -15.93 -59.18
C SER A 1058 -13.47 -16.17 -59.06
N GLU A 1059 -14.01 -16.33 -57.85
CA GLU A 1059 -15.46 -16.53 -57.62
C GLU A 1059 -16.25 -15.23 -57.34
N SER A 1060 -15.60 -14.08 -57.19
CA SER A 1060 -16.26 -12.79 -56.96
C SER A 1060 -16.17 -11.85 -58.17
N VAL A 1061 -16.74 -12.24 -59.30
CA VAL A 1061 -17.19 -11.30 -60.34
C VAL A 1061 -18.47 -11.80 -61.00
N PRO A 1062 -19.63 -11.14 -60.78
CA PRO A 1062 -20.68 -11.07 -61.77
C PRO A 1062 -20.49 -9.77 -62.57
N THR A 1063 -20.18 -9.94 -63.85
CA THR A 1063 -20.17 -8.91 -64.88
C THR A 1063 -21.59 -8.60 -65.36
N THR A 1064 -21.82 -7.32 -65.66
CA THR A 1064 -22.62 -6.69 -66.76
C THR A 1064 -23.65 -5.64 -66.29
N PRO A 1065 -24.03 -4.64 -67.13
CA PRO A 1065 -23.29 -3.99 -68.22
C PRO A 1065 -23.40 -2.44 -68.23
N VAL A 1066 -22.59 -1.82 -69.10
CA VAL A 1066 -22.53 -0.39 -69.41
C VAL A 1066 -23.54 -0.02 -70.52
N THR A 1067 -24.24 1.12 -70.37
CA THR A 1067 -24.67 2.06 -71.42
C THR A 1067 -25.18 3.34 -70.72
N SER A 1068 -25.02 4.60 -71.15
CA SER A 1068 -24.14 5.30 -72.08
C SER A 1068 -24.56 6.79 -72.03
N ASN A 1069 -23.57 7.68 -71.94
CA ASN A 1069 -23.48 8.97 -72.65
C ASN A 1069 -24.10 10.29 -72.12
N PHE A 1070 -23.15 11.24 -71.94
CA PHE A 1070 -23.12 12.63 -72.44
C PHE A 1070 -23.93 13.71 -71.68
N ASN A 1071 -23.45 14.94 -71.43
CA ASN A 1071 -22.18 15.64 -71.71
C ASN A 1071 -22.23 17.01 -70.97
N GLY A 1072 -21.08 17.60 -70.62
CA GLY A 1072 -20.91 19.07 -70.71
C GLY A 1072 -20.44 19.88 -69.50
N ASN A 1073 -19.11 19.95 -69.34
CA ASN A 1073 -18.26 21.10 -68.96
C ASN A 1073 -18.47 21.90 -67.64
N GLY A 1074 -17.44 21.85 -66.79
CA GLY A 1074 -16.44 22.94 -66.77
C GLY A 1074 -15.94 23.43 -65.40
N GLN A 1075 -14.60 23.41 -65.25
CA GLN A 1075 -13.73 24.02 -64.22
C GLN A 1075 -13.57 23.28 -62.88
N SER A 1076 -12.40 23.14 -62.24
CA SER A 1076 -10.98 22.92 -62.62
C SER A 1076 -10.12 23.08 -61.33
N THR A 1077 -9.35 22.04 -60.95
CA THR A 1077 -7.97 22.06 -60.38
C THR A 1077 -7.68 22.71 -59.00
N PRO A 1078 -6.55 22.39 -58.30
CA PRO A 1078 -5.30 21.79 -58.84
C PRO A 1078 -4.60 20.65 -58.09
N LYS A 1079 -3.69 20.04 -58.85
CA LYS A 1079 -2.64 19.06 -58.51
C LYS A 1079 -1.42 19.74 -57.87
N SER A 1080 -0.66 18.97 -57.08
CA SER A 1080 0.81 19.04 -57.04
C SER A 1080 1.39 17.64 -56.71
N VAL A 1081 2.00 16.96 -57.69
CA VAL A 1081 3.42 16.92 -58.09
C VAL A 1081 4.16 15.72 -57.45
N GLN A 1082 4.35 14.69 -58.28
CA GLN A 1082 5.37 13.66 -58.13
C GLN A 1082 6.76 14.28 -58.37
N ILE A 1083 7.69 14.07 -57.45
CA ILE A 1083 9.12 14.24 -57.72
C ILE A 1083 9.70 12.84 -57.97
N ARG A 1084 10.16 12.62 -59.20
CA ARG A 1084 11.15 11.59 -59.53
C ARG A 1084 12.53 12.21 -59.37
N THR A 1085 13.45 11.49 -58.73
CA THR A 1085 14.89 11.67 -58.90
C THR A 1085 15.52 10.37 -59.41
N PRO A 1086 16.58 10.46 -60.24
CA PRO A 1086 17.10 9.36 -61.07
C PRO A 1086 18.23 8.56 -60.39
N GLY A 1087 18.52 7.39 -60.96
CA GLY A 1087 19.34 6.35 -60.35
C GLY A 1087 20.78 6.71 -59.97
N GLY A 1088 21.31 5.92 -59.04
CA GLY A 1088 22.72 5.88 -58.65
C GLY A 1088 23.00 4.74 -57.67
N ALA A 1089 23.72 3.74 -58.19
CA ALA A 1089 24.60 2.76 -57.51
C ALA A 1089 24.00 1.71 -56.56
N ASP A 1090 24.35 0.46 -56.89
CA ASP A 1090 24.27 -0.73 -56.05
C ASP A 1090 24.74 -0.51 -54.61
N SER A 1091 23.96 -0.99 -53.65
CA SER A 1091 24.50 -1.61 -52.44
C SER A 1091 23.65 -2.83 -52.12
N ASP A 1092 24.26 -4.00 -52.22
CA ASP A 1092 23.75 -5.28 -51.75
C ASP A 1092 23.36 -5.18 -50.27
N ASP A 1093 22.06 -5.19 -49.96
CA ASP A 1093 21.54 -5.52 -48.63
C ASP A 1093 20.64 -6.76 -48.76
N GLU A 1094 21.26 -7.95 -48.69
CA GLU A 1094 20.59 -9.27 -48.70
C GLU A 1094 19.69 -9.54 -47.46
N ASP A 1095 19.52 -8.59 -46.54
CA ASP A 1095 18.91 -8.82 -45.22
C ASP A 1095 17.51 -8.16 -44.99
N SER A 1096 16.87 -7.56 -46.00
CA SER A 1096 15.53 -6.98 -45.79
C SER A 1096 14.40 -8.01 -45.91
N THR A 1097 13.82 -8.43 -44.77
CA THR A 1097 12.64 -9.31 -44.72
C THR A 1097 11.48 -8.73 -45.53
N PRO A 1098 10.82 -9.49 -46.43
CA PRO A 1098 9.66 -9.02 -47.16
C PRO A 1098 8.54 -8.50 -46.24
N LYS A 1099 8.03 -7.28 -46.49
CA LYS A 1099 6.97 -6.64 -45.68
C LYS A 1099 5.69 -7.48 -45.52
N SER A 1100 5.43 -8.42 -46.42
CA SER A 1100 4.27 -9.33 -46.34
C SER A 1100 4.38 -10.38 -45.23
N LEU A 1101 5.54 -10.54 -44.61
CA LEU A 1101 5.79 -11.48 -43.51
C LEU A 1101 5.60 -10.86 -42.12
N LEU A 1102 5.58 -9.52 -42.03
CA LEU A 1102 5.53 -8.77 -40.78
C LEU A 1102 4.09 -8.47 -40.37
N LEU A 1103 3.85 -8.38 -39.06
CA LEU A 1103 2.60 -7.89 -38.49
C LEU A 1103 2.58 -6.35 -38.53
N ASN A 1104 1.39 -5.75 -38.51
CA ASN A 1104 1.25 -4.29 -38.57
C ASN A 1104 1.14 -3.68 -37.15
N PRO A 1105 2.22 -3.13 -36.58
CA PRO A 1105 2.18 -2.51 -35.26
C PRO A 1105 1.39 -1.20 -35.24
N SER A 1106 1.21 -0.53 -36.39
CA SER A 1106 0.52 0.77 -36.48
C SER A 1106 -1.01 0.63 -36.58
N TYR A 1107 -1.55 -0.59 -36.48
CA TYR A 1107 -2.99 -0.82 -36.49
C TYR A 1107 -3.60 -0.50 -35.12
N MET A 1108 -4.55 0.44 -35.10
CA MET A 1108 -5.35 0.74 -33.91
C MET A 1108 -6.58 -0.18 -33.88
N LEU A 1109 -6.79 -0.85 -32.76
CA LEU A 1109 -8.00 -1.62 -32.48
C LEU A 1109 -9.24 -0.69 -32.46
N PRO A 1110 -10.45 -1.21 -32.73
CA PRO A 1110 -11.68 -0.43 -32.64
C PRO A 1110 -11.84 0.22 -31.26
N PHE A 1111 -12.10 1.53 -31.24
CA PHE A 1111 -12.33 2.30 -30.01
C PHE A 1111 -13.84 2.44 -29.75
N ALA A 1112 -14.25 2.18 -28.51
CA ALA A 1112 -15.62 2.32 -28.03
C ALA A 1112 -15.66 3.18 -26.76
N LEU A 1113 -16.62 4.11 -26.71
CA LEU A 1113 -16.87 4.92 -25.53
C LEU A 1113 -17.79 4.18 -24.55
N PRO A 1114 -17.65 4.42 -23.22
CA PRO A 1114 -18.58 3.89 -22.23
C PRO A 1114 -20.02 4.32 -22.50
N SER A 1115 -20.97 3.42 -22.25
CA SER A 1115 -22.39 3.77 -22.30
C SER A 1115 -22.81 4.59 -21.08
N VAL A 1116 -24.01 5.18 -21.11
CA VAL A 1116 -24.54 5.96 -19.96
C VAL A 1116 -24.75 5.07 -18.73
N THR A 1117 -25.09 3.80 -18.92
CA THR A 1117 -25.24 2.83 -17.83
C THR A 1117 -23.89 2.37 -17.27
N ASP A 1118 -22.87 2.21 -18.12
CA ASP A 1118 -21.51 1.87 -17.65
C ASP A 1118 -20.91 2.98 -16.78
N MET A 1119 -21.19 4.24 -17.15
CA MET A 1119 -20.80 5.41 -16.37
C MET A 1119 -21.50 5.49 -15.00
N LEU A 1120 -22.68 4.89 -14.83
CA LEU A 1120 -23.38 4.87 -13.54
C LEU A 1120 -22.80 3.83 -12.58
N VAL A 1121 -22.36 2.69 -13.12
CA VAL A 1121 -21.97 1.51 -12.33
C VAL A 1121 -20.46 1.42 -12.09
N SER A 1122 -19.63 1.93 -13.00
CA SER A 1122 -18.19 1.67 -12.98
C SER A 1122 -17.31 2.93 -12.97
N TYR A 1123 -17.90 4.12 -13.08
CA TYR A 1123 -17.13 5.37 -13.06
C TYR A 1123 -16.65 5.70 -11.64
N GLY A 1124 -15.33 5.81 -11.46
CA GLY A 1124 -14.72 6.15 -10.18
C GLY A 1124 -14.68 5.06 -9.12
N ALA A 1125 -15.01 3.81 -9.47
CA ALA A 1125 -14.95 2.64 -8.57
C ALA A 1125 -13.50 2.27 -8.13
N GLY A 1126 -12.50 3.00 -8.61
CA GLY A 1126 -11.09 2.79 -8.27
C GLY A 1126 -10.58 1.41 -8.69
N PHE A 1127 -9.52 0.97 -8.04
CA PHE A 1127 -8.81 -0.28 -8.37
C PHE A 1127 -9.76 -1.49 -8.27
N GLY A 1128 -9.99 -2.18 -9.39
CA GLY A 1128 -10.73 -3.45 -9.42
C GLY A 1128 -12.25 -3.38 -9.31
N GLY A 1129 -12.88 -2.20 -9.44
CA GLY A 1129 -14.36 -2.08 -9.40
C GLY A 1129 -14.99 -2.39 -8.03
N VAL A 1130 -14.17 -2.61 -7.00
CA VAL A 1130 -14.61 -3.08 -5.68
C VAL A 1130 -15.20 -2.00 -4.80
N ASN A 1131 -14.94 -0.71 -5.05
CA ASN A 1131 -15.48 0.40 -4.25
C ASN A 1131 -16.72 1.04 -4.90
N ARG A 1132 -17.85 0.33 -4.83
CA ARG A 1132 -19.19 0.82 -5.25
C ARG A 1132 -19.68 2.05 -4.47
N GLU A 1133 -19.14 2.31 -3.29
CA GLU A 1133 -19.53 3.45 -2.44
C GLU A 1133 -19.15 4.83 -3.05
N ARG A 1134 -18.34 4.86 -4.11
CA ARG A 1134 -17.93 6.11 -4.79
C ARG A 1134 -18.93 6.62 -5.83
N GLU A 1135 -20.01 5.91 -6.15
CA GLU A 1135 -21.04 6.35 -7.10
C GLU A 1135 -21.64 7.73 -6.75
N ARG A 1136 -21.70 8.08 -5.44
CA ARG A 1136 -22.22 9.37 -4.96
C ARG A 1136 -21.25 10.56 -5.15
N LYS A 1137 -19.96 10.32 -5.42
CA LYS A 1137 -18.92 11.37 -5.50
C LYS A 1137 -18.90 12.16 -6.83
N TYR A 1138 -19.67 11.75 -7.84
CA TYR A 1138 -19.65 12.38 -9.17
C TYR A 1138 -20.92 13.17 -9.49
N ILE A 1139 -21.65 13.59 -8.47
CA ILE A 1139 -22.67 14.64 -8.63
C ILE A 1139 -21.95 15.95 -9.02
N PRO A 1140 -22.44 16.71 -10.03
CA PRO A 1140 -21.82 17.97 -10.41
C PRO A 1140 -21.85 18.98 -9.26
N THR A 1141 -20.72 19.16 -8.58
CA THR A 1141 -20.53 20.12 -7.49
C THR A 1141 -19.24 20.90 -7.66
N VAL A 1142 -19.15 22.08 -7.03
CA VAL A 1142 -17.94 22.91 -7.04
C VAL A 1142 -17.49 23.08 -5.59
N PRO A 1143 -16.27 22.65 -5.23
CA PRO A 1143 -15.75 22.82 -3.88
C PRO A 1143 -15.69 24.31 -3.48
N PRO A 1144 -16.07 24.67 -2.24
CA PRO A 1144 -16.01 26.06 -1.75
C PRO A 1144 -14.62 26.70 -1.90
N GLU A 1145 -13.56 25.93 -1.63
CA GLU A 1145 -12.16 26.37 -1.80
C GLU A 1145 -11.83 26.81 -3.24
N PHE A 1146 -12.49 26.23 -4.23
CA PHE A 1146 -12.30 26.60 -5.63
C PHE A 1146 -13.05 27.88 -5.97
N LEU A 1147 -14.23 28.10 -5.39
CA LEU A 1147 -15.00 29.33 -5.57
C LEU A 1147 -14.20 30.55 -5.08
N GLU A 1148 -13.48 30.43 -3.97
CA GLU A 1148 -12.60 31.49 -3.47
C GLU A 1148 -11.54 31.91 -4.51
N LYS A 1149 -10.97 30.97 -5.28
CA LYS A 1149 -9.99 31.27 -6.34
C LYS A 1149 -10.59 32.10 -7.49
N LEU A 1150 -11.90 32.02 -7.70
CA LEU A 1150 -12.63 32.84 -8.68
C LEU A 1150 -12.91 34.26 -8.13
N GLU A 1151 -13.07 34.40 -6.82
CA GLU A 1151 -13.45 35.65 -6.14
C GLU A 1151 -12.29 36.64 -5.90
N VAL A 1152 -11.04 36.17 -5.85
CA VAL A 1152 -9.86 36.91 -5.35
C VAL A 1152 -9.50 38.25 -6.05
N ASN A 1153 -10.22 38.76 -7.05
CA ASN A 1153 -9.93 40.11 -7.59
C ASN A 1153 -11.12 40.95 -8.12
N GLY A 1154 -12.34 40.78 -7.60
CA GLY A 1154 -13.46 41.65 -7.98
C GLY A 1154 -14.50 41.82 -6.88
N SER A 1155 -14.46 42.97 -6.19
CA SER A 1155 -15.51 43.55 -5.36
C SER A 1155 -16.27 42.59 -4.44
N ARG A 1156 -15.97 42.60 -3.12
CA ARG A 1156 -16.91 42.17 -2.09
C ARG A 1156 -18.17 43.04 -2.17
N ASN A 1157 -19.13 42.65 -3.01
CA ASN A 1157 -20.51 43.02 -2.78
C ASN A 1157 -21.07 42.05 -1.74
N PRO A 1158 -21.79 42.53 -0.71
CA PRO A 1158 -22.50 41.62 0.19
C PRO A 1158 -23.47 40.76 -0.63
N PRO A 1159 -23.80 39.53 -0.16
CA PRO A 1159 -24.76 38.68 -0.83
C PRO A 1159 -26.03 39.49 -1.08
N MET A 1160 -26.49 39.51 -2.33
CA MET A 1160 -27.61 40.38 -2.73
C MET A 1160 -28.96 39.94 -2.12
N PHE A 1161 -28.99 38.80 -1.43
CA PHE A 1161 -30.17 38.25 -0.77
C PHE A 1161 -29.78 37.67 0.59
N GLN A 1162 -30.58 37.98 1.61
CA GLN A 1162 -30.47 37.38 2.95
C GLN A 1162 -31.32 36.11 3.01
N GLU A 1163 -31.02 35.19 3.93
CA GLU A 1163 -31.81 33.96 4.19
C GLU A 1163 -33.32 34.21 4.36
N LYS A 1164 -33.74 35.44 4.67
CA LYS A 1164 -35.15 35.83 4.79
C LYS A 1164 -35.89 36.08 3.47
N ASP A 1165 -35.20 36.18 2.34
CA ASP A 1165 -35.84 36.36 1.04
C ASP A 1165 -36.33 35.01 0.45
N TRP A 1166 -35.96 33.88 1.07
CA TRP A 1166 -36.25 32.52 0.60
C TRP A 1166 -37.58 31.93 1.13
N GLU A 1167 -38.32 32.66 1.96
CA GLU A 1167 -39.62 32.20 2.48
C GLU A 1167 -40.82 32.52 1.57
N ASN A 1168 -40.66 33.30 0.51
CA ASN A 1168 -41.77 33.69 -0.35
C ASN A 1168 -41.40 33.65 -1.84
N GLU A 1169 -41.48 32.48 -2.47
CA GLU A 1169 -41.90 32.37 -3.88
C GLU A 1169 -42.21 30.91 -4.23
N GLU A 1170 -43.48 30.51 -4.03
CA GLU A 1170 -44.08 29.40 -4.77
C GLU A 1170 -44.36 29.88 -6.20
N VAL A 1171 -43.58 29.43 -7.19
CA VAL A 1171 -44.02 29.23 -8.59
C VAL A 1171 -43.27 28.06 -9.22
#